data_AF-A0A2T6C332-F1
#
_entry.id   AF-A0A2T6C332-F1
#
_cell.length_a   1.000
_cell.length_b   1.000
_cell.length_c   1.000
_cell.angle_alpha   90.00
_cell.angle_beta   90.00
_cell.angle_gamma   90.00
#
_symmetry.space_group_name_H-M   'P 1'
#
loop_
_entity.id
_entity.type
_entity.pdbx_description
1 polymer ?
#
loop_
_entity_poly.entity_id
_entity_poly.type
_entity_poly.pdbx_seq_one_letter_code
_entity_poly.pdbx_strand_id
1 'polypeptide(L)'
;MPLTIEKQDAIFIDFSSDNIQTGLLNLCLPLINSTVEELKKRSNTRFTNRFVNSHEVVIYNLLGSLLTLSHKTLISSYKFLKKKGLFPEATENERLKSFSDHLKEPEIRSFILEQYPLLEKWLINEASVWLKQTCKLAERLEKDYKIIQEKFFNNEALGEIDYITYGMGDRHRGGQSVAMITFQSGKKLLYKPRNLAIDIHFRNFLNEIDKDVQLGFITPKLIQFETYGWVEFIAYTSCTKVSEINDYYERMGAYLAVLYTLEATDFHYENIIAHGAHPVLIDLESFFHPYFPTEGTETNEATNQSVLRTGLLPSKSAPVEGATDISGLTDVEQKEGLLPNMILKMEGDNIEYVRDKGVLLGGNNIPILNGEKVSISKKHMPYFKSGFKKTYNYVVKNKEKVKKELLNFANDEVRVLFRNTVAYVHLLEESTHPKIMESVENAQEHFNILAEKIRVNKIAKHFVPHEAASLMKREVPLFTTKVNSRHLWVEEDVYLENFFESTGIETVSNRIDLMCEADLKRQLWIIDASFEINVSEEHIIPENKRINPREAKVTPTQKELLDESLKVANYIENTIHLTKDSCSWLVFKPINLEGTSYRIAESFYDLFSGMPGEILYFAYLYEIMGDEKFKKIAVNAVTYLQEKLQNSKDAINVLGFYTGWGSIIDLYTKLAILWKDDSYLEKIEKLYEEIDFEAYLEKDQDFSLVKGAAGFMVANINYYNQTTSAKALELAEKSARYLLNKAQKTDDYIAWKIISKVPISGLSHGASGFALAFAKLYNATKDDSYLTIVEKILNYEKTLFVEAQQNWQDCRDIITQTFPNQIMCATTWSHGAAGIGLARLEMLKLGIPFSNLKEDLEIALQTTLKNGFGGKHSLSAGDFGNLELLLQYATYYKDENVMHQLQNILRSLMDDISENSWKIGTKRIQSLGLMTGVTGIGYQFLRMAYPNKVPSLLVAS
;
A
#
# COMPACT_ATOMS: atom_id res chain seq x y z
N MET A 1 -2.28 -17.41 10.60
CA MET A 1 -3.15 -17.73 11.74
C MET A 1 -3.56 -19.20 11.64
N PRO A 2 -3.58 -19.98 12.73
CA PRO A 2 -3.68 -21.42 12.62
C PRO A 2 -5.13 -21.81 12.39
N LEU A 3 -5.43 -22.22 11.15
CA LEU A 3 -6.63 -22.98 10.84
C LEU A 3 -6.31 -24.07 9.83
N THR A 4 -5.54 -25.06 10.29
CA THR A 4 -5.51 -26.40 9.72
C THR A 4 -6.11 -27.33 10.76
N ILE A 5 -7.31 -27.82 10.48
CA ILE A 5 -7.93 -28.86 11.28
C ILE A 5 -8.00 -30.10 10.40
N GLU A 6 -6.85 -30.75 10.31
CA GLU A 6 -6.76 -32.19 10.10
C GLU A 6 -6.20 -32.83 11.36
N LYS A 7 -6.70 -34.04 11.65
CA LYS A 7 -6.55 -34.79 12.90
C LYS A 7 -5.09 -35.13 13.27
N GLN A 8 -4.12 -34.77 12.43
CA GLN A 8 -2.69 -35.08 12.56
C GLN A 8 -1.80 -33.89 12.98
N ASP A 9 -2.27 -32.64 12.87
CA ASP A 9 -1.46 -31.44 13.14
C ASP A 9 -1.77 -30.72 14.47
N ALA A 10 -2.72 -31.26 15.26
CA ALA A 10 -2.66 -31.00 16.70
C ALA A 10 -1.37 -31.68 17.18
N ILE A 11 -0.33 -30.89 17.47
CA ILE A 11 0.89 -31.36 18.12
C ILE A 11 0.48 -32.40 19.15
N PHE A 12 0.85 -33.66 18.91
CA PHE A 12 0.59 -34.78 19.79
C PHE A 12 1.20 -34.42 21.16
N ILE A 13 0.37 -33.90 22.06
CA ILE A 13 0.65 -33.91 23.48
C ILE A 13 0.11 -35.26 23.95
N ASP A 14 0.92 -36.29 23.73
CA ASP A 14 0.77 -37.54 24.45
C ASP A 14 1.11 -37.27 25.92
N PHE A 15 0.10 -37.25 26.79
CA PHE A 15 0.29 -37.09 28.24
C PHE A 15 1.01 -38.29 28.89
N SER A 16 1.47 -39.26 28.09
CA SER A 16 2.23 -40.42 28.56
C SER A 16 3.70 -40.47 28.12
N SER A 17 4.26 -39.48 27.41
CA SER A 17 5.69 -39.50 27.05
C SER A 17 6.41 -38.14 26.86
N ASP A 18 7.54 -37.98 27.58
CA ASP A 18 8.79 -37.24 27.30
C ASP A 18 8.86 -36.05 26.29
N ASN A 19 7.87 -35.15 26.23
CA ASN A 19 8.01 -33.88 25.50
C ASN A 19 8.37 -32.71 26.44
N ILE A 20 9.52 -32.07 26.21
CA ILE A 20 10.06 -30.97 27.05
C ILE A 20 9.05 -29.81 27.21
N GLN A 21 8.22 -29.56 26.19
CA GLN A 21 7.22 -28.48 26.22
C GLN A 21 6.07 -28.75 27.20
N THR A 22 5.69 -30.01 27.43
CA THR A 22 4.63 -30.35 28.38
C THR A 22 5.13 -30.29 29.82
N GLY A 23 6.43 -30.58 30.03
CA GLY A 23 7.09 -30.42 31.32
C GLY A 23 7.10 -28.99 31.85
N LEU A 24 7.17 -27.98 30.97
CA LEU A 24 7.09 -26.57 31.37
C LEU A 24 5.74 -26.18 32.00
N LEU A 25 4.66 -26.89 31.65
CA LEU A 25 3.34 -26.68 32.24
C LEU A 25 3.27 -27.08 33.71
N ASN A 26 4.29 -27.76 34.26
CA ASN A 26 4.37 -28.06 35.70
C ASN A 26 4.35 -26.79 36.56
N LEU A 27 4.80 -25.64 36.04
CA LEU A 27 4.62 -24.33 36.69
C LEU A 27 3.14 -24.05 37.00
N CYS A 28 2.25 -24.42 36.07
CA CYS A 28 0.82 -24.12 36.12
C CYS A 28 -0.02 -25.26 36.69
N LEU A 29 0.58 -26.37 37.10
CA LEU A 29 -0.14 -27.61 37.45
C LEU A 29 -1.24 -27.40 38.52
N PRO A 30 -1.02 -26.68 39.64
CA PRO A 30 -2.08 -26.41 40.61
C PRO A 30 -3.26 -25.61 40.02
N LEU A 31 -2.96 -24.64 39.15
CA LEU A 31 -3.96 -23.83 38.48
C LEU A 31 -4.76 -24.66 37.47
N ILE A 32 -4.09 -25.51 36.69
CA ILE A 32 -4.74 -26.44 35.75
C ILE A 32 -5.69 -27.36 36.52
N ASN A 33 -5.20 -28.02 37.58
CA ASN A 33 -6.01 -28.96 38.37
C ASN A 33 -7.26 -28.29 38.96
N SER A 34 -7.09 -27.14 39.62
CA SER A 34 -8.23 -26.40 40.20
C SER A 34 -9.23 -25.93 39.14
N THR A 35 -8.76 -25.48 37.98
CA THR A 35 -9.63 -25.07 36.87
C THR A 35 -10.42 -26.26 36.29
N VAL A 36 -9.77 -27.41 36.15
CA VAL A 36 -10.41 -28.65 35.66
C VAL A 36 -11.42 -29.21 36.66
N GLU A 37 -11.08 -29.21 37.96
CA GLU A 37 -12.01 -29.60 39.02
C GLU A 37 -13.25 -28.71 39.03
N GLU A 38 -13.08 -27.39 38.89
CA GLU A 38 -14.19 -26.46 38.83
C GLU A 38 -15.04 -26.66 37.56
N LEU A 39 -14.42 -26.95 36.41
CA LEU A 39 -15.15 -27.33 35.20
C LEU A 39 -15.99 -28.59 35.42
N LYS A 40 -15.40 -29.64 36.02
CA LYS A 40 -16.09 -30.91 36.33
C LYS A 40 -17.26 -30.69 37.29
N LYS A 41 -17.08 -29.85 38.32
CA LYS A 41 -18.12 -29.52 39.29
C LYS A 41 -19.30 -28.79 38.64
N ARG A 42 -19.01 -27.82 37.77
CA ARG A 42 -20.03 -27.09 37.01
C ARG A 42 -20.73 -27.97 35.99
N SER A 43 -20.01 -28.93 35.39
CA SER A 43 -20.58 -29.83 34.39
C SER A 43 -21.50 -30.89 34.96
N ASN A 44 -21.12 -31.51 36.08
CA ASN A 44 -21.89 -32.61 36.70
C ASN A 44 -23.24 -32.16 37.29
N THR A 45 -23.50 -30.85 37.37
CA THR A 45 -24.73 -30.29 37.91
C THR A 45 -25.61 -29.62 36.84
N ARG A 46 -25.09 -29.37 35.62
CA ARG A 46 -25.76 -28.56 34.59
C ARG A 46 -25.69 -29.07 33.15
N PHE A 47 -24.80 -30.01 32.82
CA PHE A 47 -24.59 -30.48 31.43
C PHE A 47 -24.94 -31.96 31.27
N THR A 48 -25.24 -32.41 30.04
CA THR A 48 -25.46 -33.83 29.75
C THR A 48 -24.13 -34.58 29.68
N ASN A 49 -24.17 -35.92 29.69
CA ASN A 49 -22.98 -36.78 29.58
C ASN A 49 -22.08 -36.44 28.37
N ARG A 50 -22.63 -35.80 27.32
CA ARG A 50 -21.90 -35.48 26.07
C ARG A 50 -20.75 -34.50 26.23
N PHE A 51 -20.85 -33.55 27.16
CA PHE A 51 -19.76 -32.61 27.46
C PHE A 51 -18.87 -33.13 28.60
N VAL A 52 -19.47 -33.90 29.52
CA VAL A 52 -18.77 -34.52 30.67
C VAL A 52 -17.75 -35.58 30.22
N ASN A 53 -18.04 -36.32 29.14
CA ASN A 53 -17.10 -37.32 28.62
C ASN A 53 -15.98 -36.71 27.76
N SER A 54 -16.02 -35.40 27.48
CA SER A 54 -15.08 -34.72 26.58
C SER A 54 -14.13 -33.74 27.29
N HIS A 55 -14.07 -33.72 28.64
CA HIS A 55 -13.26 -32.75 29.40
C HIS A 55 -11.78 -32.75 28.99
N GLU A 56 -11.20 -33.92 28.76
CA GLU A 56 -9.79 -34.07 28.35
C GLU A 56 -9.50 -33.34 27.04
N VAL A 57 -10.48 -33.32 26.12
CA VAL A 57 -10.30 -32.71 24.81
C VAL A 57 -10.48 -31.20 24.82
N VAL A 58 -11.24 -30.67 25.78
CA VAL A 58 -11.45 -29.22 25.91
C VAL A 58 -10.24 -28.54 26.55
N ILE A 59 -9.50 -29.23 27.42
CA ILE A 59 -8.38 -28.70 28.21
C ILE A 59 -7.15 -28.37 27.36
N TYR A 60 -6.92 -29.04 26.22
CA TYR A 60 -5.74 -28.79 25.37
C TYR A 60 -5.55 -27.32 25.00
N ASN A 61 -6.65 -26.60 24.73
CA ASN A 61 -6.61 -25.18 24.39
C ASN A 61 -6.14 -24.29 25.57
N LEU A 62 -6.51 -24.66 26.80
CA LEU A 62 -6.01 -23.99 28.01
C LEU A 62 -4.49 -24.21 28.14
N LEU A 63 -4.04 -25.45 27.98
CA LEU A 63 -2.62 -25.80 28.12
C LEU A 63 -1.75 -25.05 27.10
N GLY A 64 -2.17 -25.00 25.83
CA GLY A 64 -1.47 -24.22 24.82
C GLY A 64 -1.35 -22.74 25.19
N SER A 65 -2.45 -22.13 25.67
CA SER A 65 -2.47 -20.71 26.05
C SER A 65 -1.56 -20.40 27.25
N LEU A 66 -1.53 -21.28 28.26
CA LEU A 66 -0.65 -21.16 29.42
C LEU A 66 0.83 -21.36 29.06
N LEU A 67 1.13 -22.27 28.12
CA LEU A 67 2.49 -22.47 27.63
C LEU A 67 2.99 -21.24 26.85
N THR A 68 2.18 -20.71 25.92
CA THR A 68 2.50 -19.48 25.18
C THR A 68 2.83 -18.33 26.13
N LEU A 69 2.08 -18.19 27.23
CA LEU A 69 2.32 -17.17 28.26
C LEU A 69 3.64 -17.35 29.01
N SER A 70 4.00 -18.58 29.35
CA SER A 70 5.05 -18.87 30.35
C SER A 70 6.40 -19.25 29.75
N HIS A 71 6.44 -19.80 28.54
CA HIS A 71 7.64 -20.45 27.99
C HIS A 71 8.87 -19.52 27.94
N LYS A 72 8.75 -18.25 27.51
CA LYS A 72 9.89 -17.30 27.46
C LYS A 72 10.49 -17.04 28.84
N THR A 73 9.64 -16.83 29.83
CA THR A 73 10.02 -16.64 31.24
C THR A 73 10.66 -17.89 31.82
N LEU A 74 10.10 -19.06 31.52
CA LEU A 74 10.63 -20.34 31.97
C LEU A 74 12.00 -20.65 31.37
N ILE A 75 12.20 -20.41 30.07
CA ILE A 75 13.51 -20.56 29.42
C ILE A 75 14.54 -19.58 29.97
N SER A 76 14.16 -18.33 30.26
CA SER A 76 15.04 -17.36 30.94
C SER A 76 15.45 -17.85 32.34
N SER A 77 14.48 -18.33 33.11
CA SER A 77 14.70 -18.86 34.46
C SER A 77 15.59 -20.11 34.44
N TYR A 78 15.36 -21.01 33.49
CA TYR A 78 16.21 -22.17 33.23
C TYR A 78 17.66 -21.75 32.94
N LYS A 79 17.89 -20.80 32.02
CA LYS A 79 19.24 -20.30 31.71
C LYS A 79 19.93 -19.71 32.94
N PHE A 80 19.20 -18.97 33.77
CA PHE A 80 19.71 -18.42 35.02
C PHE A 80 20.14 -19.54 36.00
N LEU A 81 19.25 -20.50 36.26
CA LEU A 81 19.51 -21.61 37.19
C LEU A 81 20.61 -22.55 36.68
N LYS A 82 20.65 -22.81 35.37
CA LYS A 82 21.75 -23.53 34.69
C LYS A 82 23.08 -22.84 34.93
N LYS A 83 23.16 -21.51 34.79
CA LYS A 83 24.38 -20.72 35.07
C LYS A 83 24.79 -20.78 36.55
N LYS A 84 23.87 -21.08 37.46
CA LYS A 84 24.13 -21.32 38.89
C LYS A 84 24.54 -22.76 39.21
N GLY A 85 24.62 -23.65 38.22
CA GLY A 85 25.12 -25.03 38.37
C GLY A 85 24.09 -26.04 38.87
N LEU A 86 22.79 -25.73 38.78
CA LEU A 86 21.71 -26.57 39.34
C LEU A 86 21.34 -27.82 38.51
N PHE A 87 21.85 -27.93 37.27
CA PHE A 87 21.55 -29.03 36.34
C PHE A 87 22.87 -29.64 35.83
N PRO A 88 23.44 -30.65 36.52
CA PRO A 88 24.74 -31.24 36.19
C PRO A 88 24.68 -32.28 35.04
N GLU A 89 23.52 -32.50 34.45
CA GLU A 89 23.28 -33.52 33.42
C GLU A 89 24.11 -33.28 32.15
N ALA A 90 24.37 -34.35 31.40
CA ALA A 90 25.32 -34.33 30.29
C ALA A 90 24.76 -33.58 29.06
N THR A 91 23.46 -33.70 28.79
CA THR A 91 22.82 -33.11 27.61
C THR A 91 21.82 -32.02 27.96
N GLU A 92 21.60 -31.07 27.04
CA GLU A 92 20.63 -29.99 27.23
C GLU A 92 19.19 -30.50 27.45
N ASN A 93 18.81 -31.59 26.78
CA ASN A 93 17.50 -32.22 26.92
C ASN A 93 17.28 -32.79 28.33
N GLU A 94 18.30 -33.45 28.91
CA GLU A 94 18.23 -33.97 30.28
C GLU A 94 18.13 -32.83 31.30
N ARG A 95 18.86 -31.74 31.10
CA ARG A 95 18.79 -30.54 31.96
C ARG A 95 17.42 -29.87 31.90
N LEU A 96 16.84 -29.74 30.71
CA LEU A 96 15.49 -29.19 30.52
C LEU A 96 14.41 -30.08 31.14
N LYS A 97 14.56 -31.40 31.04
CA LYS A 97 13.67 -32.36 31.73
C LYS A 97 13.80 -32.23 33.24
N SER A 98 15.03 -32.17 33.76
CA SER A 98 15.32 -31.92 35.17
C SER A 98 14.69 -30.61 35.66
N PHE A 99 14.88 -29.51 34.94
CA PHE A 99 14.22 -28.23 35.24
C PHE A 99 12.69 -28.36 35.25
N SER A 100 12.12 -29.02 34.24
CA SER A 100 10.68 -29.23 34.15
C SER A 100 10.13 -30.04 35.33
N ASP A 101 10.88 -31.03 35.82
CA ASP A 101 10.49 -31.79 37.00
C ASP A 101 10.56 -30.95 38.28
N HIS A 102 11.59 -30.11 38.45
CA HIS A 102 11.69 -29.19 39.59
C HIS A 102 10.56 -28.15 39.62
N LEU A 103 9.93 -27.81 38.49
CA LEU A 103 8.71 -26.97 38.47
C LEU A 103 7.52 -27.61 39.21
N LYS A 104 7.57 -28.90 39.57
CA LYS A 104 6.58 -29.55 40.44
C LYS A 104 6.75 -29.16 41.91
N GLU A 105 7.89 -28.62 42.30
CA GLU A 105 8.19 -28.20 43.67
C GLU A 105 7.54 -26.83 43.98
N PRO A 106 6.76 -26.69 45.07
CA PRO A 106 6.12 -25.43 45.44
C PRO A 106 7.10 -24.26 45.60
N GLU A 107 8.29 -24.52 46.15
CA GLU A 107 9.31 -23.51 46.42
C GLU A 107 9.88 -22.92 45.13
N ILE A 108 10.16 -23.77 44.13
CA ILE A 108 10.67 -23.35 42.82
C ILE A 108 9.61 -22.55 42.06
N ARG A 109 8.35 -23.00 42.08
CA ARG A 109 7.25 -22.22 41.48
C ARG A 109 7.11 -20.85 42.10
N SER A 110 7.09 -20.79 43.44
CA SER A 110 6.95 -19.53 44.18
C SER A 110 8.10 -18.58 43.85
N PHE A 111 9.34 -19.10 43.86
CA PHE A 111 10.52 -18.32 43.47
C PHE A 111 10.38 -17.71 42.06
N ILE A 112 9.95 -18.49 41.07
CA ILE A 112 9.77 -17.98 39.70
C ILE A 112 8.65 -16.94 39.65
N LEU A 113 7.47 -17.23 40.21
CA LEU A 113 6.32 -16.32 40.14
C LEU A 113 6.55 -15.02 40.93
N GLU A 114 7.32 -15.04 42.02
CA GLU A 114 7.74 -13.85 42.76
C GLU A 114 8.65 -12.92 41.93
N GLN A 115 9.46 -13.47 41.02
CA GLN A 115 10.27 -12.67 40.10
C GLN A 115 9.45 -12.11 38.92
N TYR A 116 8.34 -12.77 38.59
CA TYR A 116 7.49 -12.41 37.45
C TYR A 116 6.00 -12.32 37.86
N PRO A 117 5.64 -11.37 38.75
CA PRO A 117 4.29 -11.28 39.31
C PRO A 117 3.20 -11.00 38.26
N LEU A 118 3.54 -10.36 37.13
CA LEU A 118 2.59 -10.17 36.04
C LEU A 118 2.25 -11.49 35.35
N LEU A 119 3.22 -12.41 35.22
CA LEU A 119 2.98 -13.74 34.64
C LEU A 119 1.95 -14.50 35.49
N GLU A 120 2.11 -14.52 36.82
CA GLU A 120 1.13 -15.17 37.72
C GLU A 120 -0.28 -14.62 37.50
N LYS A 121 -0.41 -13.28 37.50
CA LYS A 121 -1.70 -12.60 37.29
C LYS A 121 -2.33 -12.96 35.95
N TRP A 122 -1.54 -12.99 34.87
CA TRP A 122 -2.04 -13.33 33.53
C TRP A 122 -2.36 -14.82 33.38
N LEU A 123 -1.61 -15.73 34.00
CA LEU A 123 -1.93 -17.16 34.01
C LEU A 123 -3.28 -17.43 34.70
N ILE A 124 -3.49 -16.85 35.88
CA ILE A 124 -4.76 -16.96 36.62
C ILE A 124 -5.92 -16.40 35.80
N ASN A 125 -5.72 -15.22 35.19
CA ASN A 125 -6.74 -14.59 34.35
C ASN A 125 -7.08 -15.46 33.13
N GLU A 126 -6.07 -16.00 32.43
CA GLU A 126 -6.25 -16.87 31.26
C GLU A 126 -7.08 -18.11 31.62
N ALA A 127 -6.77 -18.78 32.72
CA ALA A 127 -7.50 -19.95 33.18
C ALA A 127 -8.96 -19.63 33.57
N SER A 128 -9.17 -18.52 34.26
CA SER A 128 -10.50 -18.03 34.65
C SER A 128 -11.36 -17.67 33.42
N VAL A 129 -10.77 -16.96 32.46
CA VAL A 129 -11.42 -16.58 31.20
C VAL A 129 -11.79 -17.81 30.38
N TRP A 130 -10.84 -18.74 30.18
CA TRP A 130 -11.10 -19.99 29.49
C TRP A 130 -12.26 -20.76 30.12
N LEU A 131 -12.23 -20.95 31.45
CA LEU A 131 -13.27 -21.68 32.18
C LEU A 131 -14.66 -21.04 31.99
N LYS A 132 -14.72 -19.70 32.06
CA LYS A 132 -15.96 -18.95 31.83
C LYS A 132 -16.49 -19.18 30.41
N GLN A 133 -15.64 -19.08 29.39
CA GLN A 133 -16.08 -19.21 27.99
C GLN A 133 -16.46 -20.64 27.63
N THR A 134 -15.71 -21.62 28.12
CA THR A 134 -16.02 -23.04 27.95
C THR A 134 -17.36 -23.40 28.60
N CYS A 135 -17.61 -22.96 29.83
CA CYS A 135 -18.90 -23.14 30.48
C CYS A 135 -20.04 -22.48 29.68
N LYS A 136 -19.83 -21.24 29.21
CA LYS A 136 -20.83 -20.49 28.42
C LYS A 136 -21.16 -21.19 27.10
N LEU A 137 -20.16 -21.74 26.41
CA LEU A 137 -20.34 -22.53 25.19
C LEU A 137 -21.14 -23.80 25.48
N ALA A 138 -20.77 -24.55 26.53
CA ALA A 138 -21.46 -25.77 26.91
C ALA A 138 -22.94 -25.51 27.27
N GLU A 139 -23.22 -24.47 28.06
CA GLU A 139 -24.58 -24.05 28.43
C GLU A 139 -25.43 -23.75 27.19
N ARG A 140 -24.87 -23.01 26.22
CA ARG A 140 -25.56 -22.65 24.97
C ARG A 140 -25.77 -23.85 24.05
N LEU A 141 -24.75 -24.69 23.90
CA LEU A 141 -24.84 -25.89 23.06
C LEU A 141 -25.96 -26.81 23.55
N GLU A 142 -26.02 -27.07 24.85
CA GLU A 142 -27.04 -27.94 25.44
C GLU A 142 -28.45 -27.36 25.30
N LYS A 143 -28.60 -26.07 25.60
CA LYS A 143 -29.87 -25.36 25.46
C LYS A 143 -30.39 -25.44 24.02
N ASP A 144 -29.50 -25.28 23.04
CA ASP A 144 -29.88 -25.12 21.63
C ASP A 144 -29.78 -26.43 20.82
N TYR A 145 -29.30 -27.52 21.43
CA TYR A 145 -28.97 -28.78 20.74
C TYR A 145 -30.08 -29.30 19.84
N LYS A 146 -31.33 -29.32 20.30
CA LYS A 146 -32.48 -29.81 19.50
C LYS A 146 -32.69 -28.98 18.23
N ILE A 147 -32.61 -27.66 18.35
CA ILE A 147 -32.81 -26.74 17.23
C ILE A 147 -31.63 -26.86 16.25
N ILE A 148 -30.40 -27.00 16.77
CA ILE A 148 -29.21 -27.29 15.95
C ILE A 148 -29.40 -28.57 15.15
N GLN A 149 -29.84 -29.65 15.80
CA GLN A 149 -30.04 -30.95 15.19
C GLN A 149 -31.09 -30.90 14.08
N GLU A 150 -32.20 -30.20 14.32
CA GLU A 150 -33.28 -30.00 13.35
C GLU A 150 -32.82 -29.16 12.16
N LYS A 151 -32.22 -27.99 12.41
CA LYS A 151 -31.93 -26.98 11.37
C LYS A 151 -30.68 -27.27 10.53
N PHE A 152 -29.65 -27.87 11.12
CA PHE A 152 -28.38 -28.12 10.42
C PHE A 152 -28.22 -29.57 9.95
N PHE A 153 -28.80 -30.52 10.69
CA PHE A 153 -28.44 -31.94 10.55
C PHE A 153 -29.65 -32.86 10.36
N ASN A 154 -30.82 -32.34 9.95
CA ASN A 154 -32.02 -33.11 9.63
C ASN A 154 -32.43 -34.11 10.74
N ASN A 155 -32.29 -33.71 12.01
CA ASN A 155 -32.54 -34.55 13.20
C ASN A 155 -31.63 -35.78 13.37
N GLU A 156 -30.56 -35.92 12.59
CA GLU A 156 -29.60 -37.01 12.76
C GLU A 156 -28.81 -36.86 14.06
N ALA A 157 -28.51 -37.96 14.75
CA ALA A 157 -27.70 -37.95 15.96
C ALA A 157 -26.29 -37.42 15.68
N LEU A 158 -25.81 -36.48 16.50
CA LEU A 158 -24.46 -35.91 16.36
C LEU A 158 -23.40 -36.75 17.12
N GLY A 159 -23.80 -37.41 18.21
CA GLY A 159 -22.89 -38.11 19.10
C GLY A 159 -22.33 -37.18 20.19
N GLU A 160 -21.29 -37.64 20.89
CA GLU A 160 -20.54 -36.80 21.83
C GLU A 160 -19.59 -35.87 21.08
N ILE A 161 -18.99 -34.91 21.79
CA ILE A 161 -18.00 -34.01 21.22
C ILE A 161 -16.68 -34.77 21.06
N ASP A 162 -16.15 -34.81 19.84
CA ASP A 162 -14.81 -35.35 19.55
C ASP A 162 -13.76 -34.33 20.00
N TYR A 163 -13.84 -33.08 19.52
CA TYR A 163 -13.00 -31.97 20.00
C TYR A 163 -13.60 -30.59 19.71
N ILE A 164 -13.10 -29.57 20.41
CA ILE A 164 -13.43 -28.16 20.18
C ILE A 164 -12.16 -27.39 19.82
N THR A 165 -12.19 -26.72 18.67
CA THR A 165 -11.13 -25.79 18.27
C THR A 165 -11.57 -24.37 18.62
N TYR A 166 -10.83 -23.72 19.52
CA TYR A 166 -11.03 -22.31 19.88
C TYR A 166 -10.07 -21.40 19.09
N GLY A 167 -10.29 -20.09 19.13
CA GLY A 167 -9.36 -19.13 18.53
C GLY A 167 -9.35 -19.15 17.00
N MET A 168 -10.47 -19.54 16.37
CA MET A 168 -10.68 -19.44 14.92
C MET A 168 -10.91 -18.01 14.43
N GLY A 169 -10.49 -17.03 15.24
CA GLY A 169 -10.65 -15.60 15.10
C GLY A 169 -10.08 -14.92 16.34
N ASP A 170 -10.00 -13.59 16.30
CA ASP A 170 -9.45 -12.80 17.39
C ASP A 170 -10.22 -12.96 18.72
N ARG A 171 -9.51 -12.85 19.84
CA ARG A 171 -10.09 -12.91 21.19
C ARG A 171 -10.45 -11.50 21.67
N HIS A 172 -11.71 -11.33 22.08
CA HIS A 172 -12.28 -10.06 22.55
C HIS A 172 -13.30 -10.25 23.69
N ARG A 173 -13.72 -9.15 24.37
CA ARG A 173 -14.86 -9.12 25.32
C ARG A 173 -14.82 -10.25 26.36
N GLY A 174 -13.71 -10.36 27.09
CA GLY A 174 -13.50 -11.41 28.10
C GLY A 174 -13.10 -12.75 27.49
N GLY A 175 -12.25 -12.74 26.45
CA GLY A 175 -11.73 -13.95 25.77
C GLY A 175 -12.70 -14.71 24.87
N GLN A 176 -13.81 -14.10 24.44
CA GLN A 176 -14.70 -14.68 23.44
C GLN A 176 -14.02 -14.74 22.07
N SER A 177 -14.19 -15.87 21.38
CA SER A 177 -13.71 -16.12 20.01
C SER A 177 -14.61 -17.14 19.33
N VAL A 178 -14.53 -17.24 18.00
CA VAL A 178 -15.20 -18.28 17.23
C VAL A 178 -14.66 -19.66 17.64
N ALA A 179 -15.57 -20.62 17.83
CA ALA A 179 -15.23 -21.99 18.16
C ALA A 179 -15.86 -22.96 17.16
N MET A 180 -15.11 -23.97 16.72
CA MET A 180 -15.64 -25.09 15.95
C MET A 180 -15.78 -26.32 16.83
N ILE A 181 -16.96 -26.91 16.79
CA ILE A 181 -17.28 -28.16 17.47
C ILE A 181 -17.27 -29.28 16.44
N THR A 182 -16.44 -30.28 16.67
CA THR A 182 -16.47 -31.54 15.90
C THR A 182 -17.10 -32.61 16.75
N PHE A 183 -18.12 -33.28 16.23
CA PHE A 183 -18.78 -34.39 16.91
C PHE A 183 -18.19 -35.73 16.47
N GLN A 184 -18.38 -36.79 17.27
CA GLN A 184 -17.92 -38.16 16.94
C GLN A 184 -18.50 -38.69 15.61
N SER A 185 -19.66 -38.17 15.17
CA SER A 185 -20.20 -38.45 13.83
C SER A 185 -19.39 -37.86 12.67
N GLY A 186 -18.36 -37.05 12.95
CA GLY A 186 -17.57 -36.32 11.96
C GLY A 186 -18.20 -34.99 11.52
N LYS A 187 -19.44 -34.69 11.96
CA LYS A 187 -20.12 -33.43 11.69
C LYS A 187 -19.45 -32.28 12.44
N LYS A 188 -19.49 -31.10 11.81
CA LYS A 188 -18.87 -29.88 12.33
C LYS A 188 -19.89 -28.75 12.43
N LEU A 189 -19.76 -27.92 13.45
CA LEU A 189 -20.61 -26.75 13.69
C LEU A 189 -19.77 -25.58 14.20
N LEU A 190 -20.05 -24.37 13.72
CA LEU A 190 -19.40 -23.16 14.21
C LEU A 190 -20.28 -22.44 15.23
N TYR A 191 -19.66 -22.03 16.33
CA TYR A 191 -20.22 -21.15 17.34
C TYR A 191 -19.59 -19.76 17.20
N LYS A 192 -20.42 -18.74 16.99
CA LYS A 192 -20.01 -17.34 16.98
C LYS A 192 -20.58 -16.63 18.21
N PRO A 193 -19.75 -16.14 19.16
CA PRO A 193 -20.22 -15.44 20.36
C PRO A 193 -20.62 -13.97 20.08
N ARG A 194 -21.27 -13.72 18.93
CA ARG A 194 -21.78 -12.42 18.51
C ARG A 194 -23.15 -12.55 17.85
N ASN A 195 -23.89 -11.44 17.78
CA ASN A 195 -25.14 -11.38 17.02
C ASN A 195 -24.86 -11.66 15.52
N LEU A 196 -25.78 -12.38 14.85
CA LEU A 196 -25.68 -12.79 13.44
C LEU A 196 -26.71 -12.09 12.53
N ALA A 197 -27.30 -10.97 12.97
CA ALA A 197 -28.27 -10.21 12.18
C ALA A 197 -27.70 -9.83 10.81
N ILE A 198 -26.47 -9.32 10.80
CA ILE A 198 -25.74 -8.95 9.58
C ILE A 198 -25.57 -10.11 8.61
N ASP A 199 -25.28 -11.32 9.10
CA ASP A 199 -25.16 -12.53 8.29
C ASP A 199 -26.50 -12.89 7.63
N ILE A 200 -27.63 -12.72 8.34
CA ILE A 200 -28.98 -12.94 7.80
C ILE A 200 -29.34 -11.88 6.76
N HIS A 201 -29.13 -10.61 7.07
CA HIS A 201 -29.45 -9.51 6.16
C HIS A 201 -28.61 -9.58 4.89
N PHE A 202 -27.32 -9.96 5.00
CA PHE A 202 -26.45 -10.18 3.84
C PHE A 202 -26.95 -11.32 2.94
N ARG A 203 -27.33 -12.47 3.51
CA ARG A 203 -27.93 -13.56 2.73
C ARG A 203 -29.19 -13.11 1.99
N ASN A 204 -30.07 -12.35 2.65
CA ASN A 204 -31.29 -11.85 2.02
C ASN A 204 -30.96 -10.87 0.87
N PHE A 205 -29.98 -9.99 1.09
CA PHE A 205 -29.49 -9.05 0.09
C PHE A 205 -28.90 -9.76 -1.14
N LEU A 206 -28.05 -10.78 -0.93
CA LEU A 206 -27.52 -11.60 -2.03
C LEU A 206 -28.62 -12.32 -2.80
N ASN A 207 -29.59 -12.92 -2.10
CA ASN A 207 -30.74 -13.57 -2.74
C ASN A 207 -31.54 -12.59 -3.62
N GLU A 208 -31.65 -11.33 -3.21
CA GLU A 208 -32.35 -10.30 -3.99
C GLU A 208 -31.57 -9.88 -5.25
N ILE A 209 -30.24 -9.79 -5.16
CA ILE A 209 -29.36 -9.54 -6.31
C ILE A 209 -29.40 -10.72 -7.29
N ASP A 210 -29.36 -11.95 -6.77
CA ASP A 210 -29.20 -13.16 -7.57
C ASP A 210 -30.43 -13.50 -8.43
N LYS A 211 -31.61 -12.96 -8.10
CA LYS A 211 -32.83 -13.06 -8.94
C LYS A 211 -32.60 -12.56 -10.37
N ASP A 212 -31.80 -11.50 -10.51
CA ASP A 212 -31.49 -10.88 -11.80
C ASP A 212 -30.10 -11.28 -12.32
N VAL A 213 -29.10 -11.36 -11.43
CA VAL A 213 -27.71 -11.64 -11.83
C VAL A 213 -27.47 -13.12 -12.12
N GLN A 214 -28.23 -14.03 -11.49
CA GLN A 214 -28.27 -15.48 -11.75
C GLN A 214 -26.91 -16.17 -11.69
N LEU A 215 -26.10 -15.84 -10.67
CA LEU A 215 -24.80 -16.47 -10.43
C LEU A 215 -24.88 -17.61 -9.41
N GLY A 216 -25.97 -17.75 -8.66
CA GLY A 216 -26.16 -18.84 -7.70
C GLY A 216 -25.27 -18.67 -6.48
N PHE A 217 -25.39 -17.53 -5.79
CA PHE A 217 -24.67 -17.29 -4.54
C PHE A 217 -25.11 -18.29 -3.46
N ILE A 218 -24.16 -18.72 -2.64
CA ILE A 218 -24.46 -19.54 -1.46
C ILE A 218 -23.96 -18.81 -0.22
N THR A 219 -24.70 -18.97 0.87
CA THR A 219 -24.33 -18.48 2.20
C THR A 219 -24.54 -19.61 3.20
N PRO A 220 -23.75 -19.64 4.30
CA PRO A 220 -23.94 -20.65 5.33
C PRO A 220 -25.35 -20.61 5.91
N LYS A 221 -25.90 -21.76 6.33
CA LYS A 221 -27.07 -21.78 7.21
C LYS A 221 -26.72 -21.19 8.57
N LEU A 222 -27.70 -20.57 9.22
CA LEU A 222 -27.52 -19.77 10.43
C LEU A 222 -28.65 -20.04 11.43
N ILE A 223 -28.33 -20.03 12.72
CA ILE A 223 -29.29 -19.82 13.81
C ILE A 223 -28.82 -18.62 14.61
N GLN A 224 -29.62 -17.54 14.61
CA GLN A 224 -29.31 -16.32 15.35
C GLN A 224 -30.01 -16.32 16.71
N PHE A 225 -29.27 -15.89 17.73
CA PHE A 225 -29.78 -15.40 19.01
C PHE A 225 -29.30 -13.97 19.26
N GLU A 226 -29.73 -13.38 20.37
CA GLU A 226 -29.47 -11.97 20.69
C GLU A 226 -27.98 -11.61 20.78
N THR A 227 -27.18 -12.46 21.44
CA THR A 227 -25.75 -12.18 21.69
C THR A 227 -24.81 -13.24 21.11
N TYR A 228 -25.32 -14.20 20.34
CA TYR A 228 -24.55 -15.31 19.77
C TYR A 228 -25.31 -16.01 18.65
N GLY A 229 -24.66 -16.93 17.95
CA GLY A 229 -25.34 -17.82 17.03
C GLY A 229 -24.52 -19.02 16.59
N TRP A 230 -25.18 -19.88 15.83
CA TRP A 230 -24.63 -21.11 15.26
C TRP A 230 -24.58 -20.99 13.75
N VAL A 231 -23.49 -21.44 13.14
CA VAL A 231 -23.24 -21.32 11.70
C VAL A 231 -22.82 -22.67 11.12
N GLU A 232 -23.32 -22.99 9.93
CA GLU A 232 -22.93 -24.17 9.15
C GLU A 232 -21.43 -24.18 8.88
N PHE A 233 -20.80 -25.35 9.04
CA PHE A 233 -19.43 -25.53 8.61
C PHE A 233 -19.37 -25.67 7.09
N ILE A 234 -18.65 -24.77 6.42
CA ILE A 234 -18.42 -24.83 4.97
C ILE A 234 -17.12 -25.56 4.70
N ALA A 235 -17.20 -26.69 4.01
CA ALA A 235 -16.03 -27.47 3.64
C ALA A 235 -15.26 -26.83 2.47
N TYR A 236 -13.94 -26.98 2.45
CA TYR A 236 -13.13 -26.69 1.28
C TYR A 236 -13.21 -27.89 0.32
N THR A 237 -13.77 -27.70 -0.87
CA THR A 237 -14.07 -28.80 -1.81
C THR A 237 -13.56 -28.49 -3.22
N SER A 238 -13.15 -29.54 -3.94
CA SER A 238 -12.55 -29.42 -5.27
C SER A 238 -13.59 -29.17 -6.37
N CYS A 239 -13.20 -28.40 -7.38
CA CYS A 239 -13.86 -28.39 -8.69
C CYS A 239 -13.51 -29.66 -9.47
N THR A 240 -14.43 -30.05 -10.36
CA THR A 240 -14.31 -31.24 -11.22
C THR A 240 -13.92 -30.89 -12.66
N LYS A 241 -14.13 -29.63 -13.09
CA LYS A 241 -13.86 -29.17 -14.46
C LYS A 241 -13.42 -27.71 -14.51
N VAL A 242 -12.74 -27.32 -15.58
CA VAL A 242 -12.25 -25.95 -15.80
C VAL A 242 -13.38 -24.91 -15.81
N SER A 243 -14.58 -25.26 -16.29
CA SER A 243 -15.70 -24.31 -16.29
C SER A 243 -16.09 -23.89 -14.86
N GLU A 244 -15.98 -24.80 -13.87
CA GLU A 244 -16.28 -24.49 -12.46
C GLU A 244 -15.27 -23.52 -11.85
N ILE A 245 -14.01 -23.56 -12.32
CA ILE A 245 -12.99 -22.56 -11.95
C ILE A 245 -13.36 -21.19 -12.52
N ASN A 246 -13.83 -21.14 -13.77
CA ASN A 246 -14.29 -19.89 -14.38
C ASN A 246 -15.52 -19.34 -13.64
N ASP A 247 -16.47 -20.22 -13.29
CA ASP A 247 -17.67 -19.84 -12.53
C ASP A 247 -17.31 -19.34 -11.12
N TYR A 248 -16.31 -19.97 -10.47
CA TYR A 248 -15.75 -19.50 -9.20
C TYR A 248 -15.24 -18.08 -9.31
N TYR A 249 -14.40 -17.79 -10.31
CA TYR A 249 -13.83 -16.45 -10.49
C TYR A 249 -14.86 -15.42 -10.97
N GLU A 250 -15.88 -15.82 -11.72
CA GLU A 250 -17.02 -14.96 -12.03
C GLU A 250 -17.78 -14.58 -10.75
N ARG A 251 -18.06 -15.55 -9.87
CA ARG A 251 -18.68 -15.27 -8.56
C ARG A 251 -17.80 -14.40 -7.67
N MET A 252 -16.49 -14.60 -7.66
CA MET A 252 -15.55 -13.72 -6.93
C MET A 252 -15.62 -12.27 -7.43
N GLY A 253 -15.66 -12.06 -8.75
CA GLY A 253 -15.85 -10.74 -9.32
C GLY A 253 -17.18 -10.11 -8.94
N ALA A 254 -18.24 -10.91 -8.87
CA ALA A 254 -19.54 -10.46 -8.42
C ALA A 254 -19.55 -10.09 -6.92
N TYR A 255 -18.90 -10.87 -6.07
CA TYR A 255 -18.67 -10.51 -4.67
C TYR A 255 -17.90 -9.20 -4.53
N LEU A 256 -16.87 -8.94 -5.36
CA LEU A 256 -16.16 -7.67 -5.32
C LEU A 256 -17.10 -6.47 -5.53
N ALA A 257 -18.07 -6.57 -6.45
CA ALA A 257 -19.05 -5.50 -6.66
C ALA A 257 -20.00 -5.34 -5.46
N VAL A 258 -20.41 -6.43 -4.81
CA VAL A 258 -21.20 -6.40 -3.57
C VAL A 258 -20.41 -5.75 -2.44
N LEU A 259 -19.17 -6.17 -2.22
CA LEU A 259 -18.28 -5.63 -1.20
C LEU A 259 -17.99 -4.15 -1.41
N TYR A 260 -17.75 -3.74 -2.67
CA TYR A 260 -17.59 -2.34 -3.04
C TYR A 260 -18.86 -1.52 -2.76
N THR A 261 -20.02 -2.08 -3.07
CA THR A 261 -21.32 -1.43 -2.81
C THR A 261 -21.53 -1.23 -1.31
N LEU A 262 -21.22 -2.23 -0.48
CA LEU A 262 -21.44 -2.20 0.97
C LEU A 262 -20.33 -1.51 1.78
N GLU A 263 -19.38 -0.84 1.13
CA GLU A 263 -18.23 -0.20 1.79
C GLU A 263 -17.50 -1.18 2.74
N ALA A 264 -17.33 -2.42 2.26
CA ALA A 264 -16.71 -3.49 3.01
C ALA A 264 -15.17 -3.38 3.02
N THR A 265 -14.54 -3.90 4.06
CA THR A 265 -13.07 -3.99 4.17
C THR A 265 -12.64 -5.32 4.80
N ASP A 266 -11.33 -5.61 4.86
CA ASP A 266 -10.78 -6.78 5.56
C ASP A 266 -11.12 -8.17 4.96
N PHE A 267 -11.35 -8.26 3.64
CA PHE A 267 -11.57 -9.55 2.94
C PHE A 267 -10.26 -10.19 2.47
N HIS A 268 -9.43 -10.58 3.45
CA HIS A 268 -8.18 -11.29 3.25
C HIS A 268 -8.37 -12.79 3.00
N TYR A 269 -7.28 -13.49 2.67
CA TYR A 269 -7.28 -14.90 2.27
C TYR A 269 -7.94 -15.85 3.30
N GLU A 270 -7.91 -15.52 4.59
CA GLU A 270 -8.52 -16.32 5.65
C GLU A 270 -10.05 -16.23 5.70
N ASN A 271 -10.65 -15.18 5.11
CA ASN A 271 -12.08 -14.88 5.23
C ASN A 271 -12.92 -15.49 4.10
N ILE A 272 -12.31 -16.35 3.27
CA ILE A 272 -12.94 -16.93 2.06
C ILE A 272 -12.65 -18.43 2.01
N ILE A 273 -13.71 -19.21 1.78
CA ILE A 273 -13.61 -20.65 1.52
C ILE A 273 -14.07 -20.96 0.10
N ALA A 274 -13.26 -21.70 -0.65
CA ALA A 274 -13.62 -22.21 -1.96
C ALA A 274 -14.38 -23.55 -1.85
N HIS A 275 -15.70 -23.47 -1.85
CA HIS A 275 -16.57 -24.64 -1.85
C HIS A 275 -16.87 -25.08 -3.29
N GLY A 276 -15.91 -25.74 -3.94
CA GLY A 276 -15.98 -26.07 -5.35
C GLY A 276 -16.05 -24.81 -6.19
N ALA A 277 -17.08 -24.71 -7.04
CA ALA A 277 -17.32 -23.54 -7.89
C ALA A 277 -17.84 -22.30 -7.12
N HIS A 278 -18.03 -22.39 -5.79
CA HIS A 278 -18.66 -21.35 -5.00
C HIS A 278 -17.70 -20.76 -3.96
N PRO A 279 -17.26 -19.51 -4.13
CA PRO A 279 -16.63 -18.78 -3.04
C PRO A 279 -17.65 -18.46 -1.95
N VAL A 280 -17.27 -18.69 -0.69
CA VAL A 280 -18.10 -18.40 0.47
C VAL A 280 -17.36 -17.46 1.42
N LEU A 281 -17.93 -16.28 1.65
CA LEU A 281 -17.44 -15.32 2.63
C LEU A 281 -17.88 -15.77 4.03
N ILE A 282 -16.93 -15.94 4.94
CA ILE A 282 -17.19 -16.52 6.27
C ILE A 282 -17.12 -15.50 7.41
N ASP A 283 -16.58 -14.31 7.16
CA ASP A 283 -16.64 -13.19 8.07
C ASP A 283 -17.13 -11.92 7.38
N LEU A 284 -18.08 -11.24 8.03
CA LEU A 284 -18.90 -10.16 7.46
C LEU A 284 -18.98 -8.96 8.40
N GLU A 285 -18.21 -8.96 9.49
CA GLU A 285 -18.30 -7.95 10.54
C GLU A 285 -17.80 -6.56 10.11
N SER A 286 -17.10 -6.46 8.99
CA SER A 286 -16.47 -5.23 8.47
C SER A 286 -17.24 -4.55 7.32
N PHE A 287 -18.56 -4.77 7.21
CA PHE A 287 -19.42 -4.05 6.27
C PHE A 287 -19.79 -2.65 6.75
N PHE A 288 -20.25 -1.79 5.83
CA PHE A 288 -20.67 -0.42 6.12
C PHE A 288 -19.58 0.38 6.84
N HIS A 289 -18.31 0.11 6.53
CA HIS A 289 -17.20 0.66 7.30
C HIS A 289 -17.17 2.19 7.13
N PRO A 290 -17.31 2.96 8.22
CA PRO A 290 -17.34 4.42 8.14
C PRO A 290 -15.99 4.95 7.66
N TYR A 291 -15.98 6.16 7.09
CA TYR A 291 -14.75 6.91 6.89
C TYR A 291 -14.30 7.53 8.22
N PHE A 292 -12.99 7.56 8.46
CA PHE A 292 -12.45 8.19 9.65
C PHE A 292 -12.45 9.72 9.49
N PRO A 293 -12.70 10.47 10.57
CA PRO A 293 -12.52 11.92 10.56
C PRO A 293 -11.07 12.27 10.22
N THR A 294 -10.91 13.12 9.21
CA THR A 294 -9.60 13.58 8.76
C THR A 294 -9.28 14.87 9.52
N GLU A 295 -8.73 14.80 10.74
CA GLU A 295 -8.13 15.98 11.42
C GLU A 295 -6.82 16.43 10.70
N GLY A 296 -6.83 16.46 9.35
CA GLY A 296 -5.73 16.86 8.48
C GLY A 296 -4.73 15.76 8.09
N THR A 297 -4.90 14.51 8.53
CA THR A 297 -3.78 13.54 8.54
C THR A 297 -3.89 12.38 7.55
N GLU A 298 -4.96 12.22 6.77
CA GLU A 298 -5.12 11.05 5.88
C GLU A 298 -4.94 11.37 4.37
N THR A 299 -4.00 10.65 3.75
CA THR A 299 -3.57 10.81 2.35
C THR A 299 -4.05 9.68 1.42
N ASN A 300 -5.06 8.90 1.83
CA ASN A 300 -5.47 7.66 1.14
C ASN A 300 -6.93 7.63 0.66
N GLU A 301 -7.60 8.79 0.56
CA GLU A 301 -9.03 8.89 0.22
C GLU A 301 -9.35 8.22 -1.13
N ALA A 302 -8.51 8.41 -2.15
CA ALA A 302 -8.78 7.85 -3.48
C ALA A 302 -8.73 6.31 -3.50
N THR A 303 -7.86 5.73 -2.65
CA THR A 303 -7.73 4.28 -2.46
C THR A 303 -8.89 3.74 -1.63
N ASN A 304 -9.25 4.45 -0.54
CA ASN A 304 -10.39 4.10 0.30
C ASN A 304 -11.71 4.14 -0.49
N GLN A 305 -11.83 5.02 -1.49
CA GLN A 305 -13.00 5.09 -2.35
C GLN A 305 -12.96 4.14 -3.56
N SER A 306 -12.23 3.02 -3.46
CA SER A 306 -12.07 2.06 -4.55
C SER A 306 -12.23 0.62 -4.10
N VAL A 307 -12.34 -0.28 -5.07
CA VAL A 307 -12.34 -1.74 -4.88
C VAL A 307 -11.13 -2.27 -4.08
N LEU A 308 -10.02 -1.51 -3.98
CA LEU A 308 -8.86 -1.90 -3.17
C LEU A 308 -9.16 -1.93 -1.67
N ARG A 309 -10.07 -1.07 -1.18
CA ARG A 309 -10.45 -1.00 0.24
C ARG A 309 -11.01 -2.33 0.77
N THR A 310 -11.58 -3.15 -0.12
CA THR A 310 -12.19 -4.42 0.24
C THR A 310 -11.20 -5.41 0.85
N GLY A 311 -9.90 -5.32 0.50
CA GLY A 311 -8.90 -6.33 0.87
C GLY A 311 -8.90 -7.57 -0.04
N LEU A 312 -9.84 -7.67 -0.98
CA LEU A 312 -9.99 -8.83 -1.87
C LEU A 312 -8.92 -8.88 -2.97
N LEU A 313 -8.56 -7.71 -3.51
CA LEU A 313 -7.64 -7.59 -4.64
C LEU A 313 -6.17 -7.58 -4.18
N PRO A 314 -5.25 -8.15 -5.00
CA PRO A 314 -3.82 -8.05 -4.75
C PRO A 314 -3.37 -6.63 -4.52
N SER A 315 -2.61 -6.40 -3.44
CA SER A 315 -2.05 -5.08 -3.16
C SER A 315 -0.68 -5.18 -2.46
N LYS A 316 0.20 -4.23 -2.78
CA LYS A 316 1.41 -3.96 -1.99
C LYS A 316 1.12 -2.75 -1.11
N SER A 317 0.39 -2.99 -0.03
CA SER A 317 -0.13 -1.95 0.87
C SER A 317 0.97 -1.21 1.65
N ALA A 318 2.16 -1.80 1.81
CA ALA A 318 3.32 -1.15 2.40
C ALA A 318 4.36 -0.77 1.33
N PRO A 319 5.02 0.40 1.40
CA PRO A 319 6.15 0.78 0.56
C PRO A 319 7.44 0.01 0.93
N VAL A 320 7.30 -1.19 1.48
CA VAL A 320 8.40 -2.06 1.87
C VAL A 320 8.56 -3.11 0.79
N GLU A 321 9.74 -3.13 0.18
CA GLU A 321 10.14 -4.16 -0.76
C GLU A 321 10.05 -5.54 -0.09
N GLY A 322 9.36 -6.48 -0.72
CA GLY A 322 9.16 -7.84 -0.17
C GLY A 322 7.95 -8.02 0.77
N ALA A 323 7.08 -7.02 0.94
CA ALA A 323 5.85 -7.20 1.72
C ALA A 323 4.95 -8.28 1.09
N THR A 324 4.56 -9.28 1.89
CA THR A 324 3.67 -10.37 1.45
C THR A 324 2.25 -9.86 1.25
N ASP A 325 1.73 -10.05 0.04
CA ASP A 325 0.31 -9.81 -0.28
C ASP A 325 -0.55 -10.90 0.37
N ILE A 326 -1.48 -10.47 1.24
CA ILE A 326 -2.44 -11.32 1.97
C ILE A 326 -3.89 -11.11 1.51
N SER A 327 -4.09 -10.53 0.33
CA SER A 327 -5.43 -10.30 -0.21
C SER A 327 -6.22 -11.59 -0.43
N GLY A 328 -7.55 -11.47 -0.46
CA GLY A 328 -8.46 -12.61 -0.59
C GLY A 328 -8.28 -13.46 -1.85
N LEU A 329 -7.74 -12.89 -2.94
CA LEU A 329 -7.47 -13.61 -4.20
C LEU A 329 -6.06 -14.21 -4.30
N THR A 330 -5.24 -14.04 -3.28
CA THR A 330 -3.84 -14.46 -3.30
C THR A 330 -3.65 -15.77 -2.55
N ASP A 331 -2.92 -16.70 -3.17
CA ASP A 331 -2.38 -17.86 -2.45
C ASP A 331 -1.17 -17.40 -1.63
N VAL A 332 -1.28 -17.52 -0.32
CA VAL A 332 -0.22 -17.11 0.61
C VAL A 332 0.59 -18.28 1.14
N GLU A 333 0.26 -19.51 0.74
CA GLU A 333 0.97 -20.70 1.18
C GLU A 333 2.47 -20.60 0.87
N GLN A 334 3.31 -20.95 1.85
CA GLN A 334 4.77 -20.85 1.82
C GLN A 334 5.37 -19.44 1.65
N LYS A 335 4.55 -18.37 1.62
CA LYS A 335 5.08 -16.99 1.59
C LYS A 335 5.60 -16.56 2.96
N GLU A 336 6.55 -15.63 2.97
CA GLU A 336 7.12 -15.09 4.21
C GLU A 336 6.05 -14.40 5.09
N GLY A 337 6.13 -14.59 6.40
CA GLY A 337 5.25 -13.89 7.35
C GLY A 337 5.43 -12.36 7.34
N LEU A 338 4.38 -11.63 7.75
CA LEU A 338 4.37 -10.16 7.72
C LEU A 338 5.34 -9.53 8.74
N LEU A 339 5.42 -10.10 9.94
CA LEU A 339 6.25 -9.60 11.03
C LEU A 339 7.11 -10.75 11.60
N PRO A 340 8.36 -10.46 11.99
CA PRO A 340 9.20 -11.46 12.65
C PRO A 340 8.62 -11.79 14.03
N ASN A 341 8.57 -13.07 14.36
CA ASN A 341 8.20 -13.57 15.68
C ASN A 341 9.42 -14.17 16.37
N MET A 342 9.43 -14.17 17.71
CA MET A 342 10.45 -14.87 18.47
C MET A 342 10.17 -16.36 18.51
N ILE A 343 11.00 -17.15 17.83
CA ILE A 343 10.94 -18.61 17.77
C ILE A 343 12.06 -19.19 18.62
N LEU A 344 11.74 -20.19 19.44
CA LEU A 344 12.73 -20.96 20.20
C LEU A 344 13.42 -21.95 19.24
N LYS A 345 14.72 -21.78 18.99
CA LYS A 345 15.57 -22.74 18.27
C LYS A 345 16.47 -23.50 19.25
N MET A 346 16.63 -24.78 18.96
CA MET A 346 17.53 -25.69 19.67
C MET A 346 18.53 -26.24 18.64
N GLU A 347 19.80 -25.85 18.76
CA GLU A 347 20.90 -26.35 17.92
C GLU A 347 21.98 -26.96 18.82
N GLY A 348 22.09 -28.29 18.81
CA GLY A 348 22.96 -29.02 19.74
C GLY A 348 22.56 -28.75 21.19
N ASP A 349 23.50 -28.25 22.00
CA ASP A 349 23.29 -27.88 23.41
C ASP A 349 22.91 -26.40 23.62
N ASN A 350 22.65 -25.64 22.55
CA ASN A 350 22.24 -24.23 22.66
C ASN A 350 20.72 -24.07 22.45
N ILE A 351 20.10 -23.31 23.36
CA ILE A 351 18.69 -22.92 23.28
C ILE A 351 18.64 -21.41 23.14
N GLU A 352 18.04 -20.89 22.08
CA GLU A 352 17.93 -19.45 21.87
C GLU A 352 16.62 -19.04 21.22
N TYR A 353 16.21 -17.80 21.51
CA TYR A 353 15.13 -17.17 20.78
C TYR A 353 15.73 -16.41 19.62
N VAL A 354 15.28 -16.72 18.41
CA VAL A 354 15.62 -15.97 17.20
C VAL A 354 14.39 -15.27 16.65
N ARG A 355 14.58 -14.11 16.05
CA ARG A 355 13.52 -13.42 15.31
C ARG A 355 13.46 -13.95 13.89
N ASP A 356 12.34 -14.55 13.55
CA ASP A 356 12.12 -15.20 12.27
C ASP A 356 10.69 -14.92 11.80
N LYS A 357 10.51 -14.56 10.53
CA LYS A 357 9.17 -14.30 9.98
C LYS A 357 8.42 -15.60 9.71
N GLY A 358 9.13 -16.72 9.56
CA GLY A 358 8.54 -17.99 9.17
C GLY A 358 7.81 -17.90 7.84
N VAL A 359 7.02 -18.95 7.56
CA VAL A 359 6.16 -19.03 6.37
C VAL A 359 4.68 -19.13 6.74
N LEU A 360 3.83 -18.57 5.91
CA LEU A 360 2.38 -18.66 6.02
C LEU A 360 1.91 -20.03 5.52
N LEU A 361 0.97 -20.64 6.25
CA LEU A 361 0.42 -21.97 5.93
C LEU A 361 -0.60 -21.95 4.77
N GLY A 362 -0.94 -20.78 4.23
CA GLY A 362 -2.02 -20.64 3.24
C GLY A 362 -3.41 -20.56 3.87
N GLY A 363 -4.42 -20.46 3.01
CA GLY A 363 -5.84 -20.55 3.37
C GLY A 363 -6.63 -21.39 2.37
N ASN A 364 -7.93 -21.48 2.60
CA ASN A 364 -8.86 -22.26 1.78
C ASN A 364 -9.56 -21.42 0.70
N ASN A 365 -8.95 -20.31 0.30
CA ASN A 365 -9.53 -19.30 -0.60
C ASN A 365 -9.28 -19.58 -2.08
N ILE A 366 -8.41 -20.52 -2.45
CA ILE A 366 -8.06 -20.79 -3.84
C ILE A 366 -8.79 -22.06 -4.30
N PRO A 367 -9.50 -22.08 -5.44
CA PRO A 367 -10.21 -23.28 -5.87
C PRO A 367 -9.23 -24.39 -6.31
N ILE A 368 -9.57 -25.65 -6.03
CA ILE A 368 -8.77 -26.82 -6.43
C ILE A 368 -9.36 -27.45 -7.69
N LEU A 369 -8.51 -27.87 -8.63
CA LEU A 369 -8.87 -28.75 -9.75
C LEU A 369 -7.83 -29.87 -9.85
N ASN A 370 -8.29 -31.14 -9.88
CA ASN A 370 -7.40 -32.32 -9.97
C ASN A 370 -6.31 -32.39 -8.89
N GLY A 371 -6.59 -31.89 -7.68
CA GLY A 371 -5.64 -31.88 -6.57
C GLY A 371 -4.69 -30.67 -6.53
N GLU A 372 -4.74 -29.78 -7.52
CA GLU A 372 -3.91 -28.59 -7.58
C GLU A 372 -4.73 -27.31 -7.36
N LYS A 373 -4.17 -26.36 -6.58
CA LYS A 373 -4.73 -25.02 -6.44
C LYS A 373 -4.62 -24.26 -7.77
N VAL A 374 -5.72 -23.65 -8.22
CA VAL A 374 -5.77 -22.89 -9.46
C VAL A 374 -5.93 -21.42 -9.17
N SER A 375 -4.83 -20.70 -8.97
CA SER A 375 -4.81 -19.25 -8.77
C SER A 375 -5.35 -18.47 -9.98
N ILE A 376 -5.87 -17.27 -9.71
CA ILE A 376 -6.38 -16.39 -10.76
C ILE A 376 -5.24 -16.01 -11.71
N SER A 377 -5.55 -15.95 -13.00
CA SER A 377 -4.58 -15.63 -14.04
C SER A 377 -5.27 -14.98 -15.23
N LYS A 378 -4.51 -14.61 -16.25
CA LYS A 378 -4.99 -13.88 -17.44
C LYS A 378 -6.17 -14.55 -18.14
N LYS A 379 -6.25 -15.88 -18.12
CA LYS A 379 -7.37 -16.65 -18.69
C LYS A 379 -8.67 -16.52 -17.89
N HIS A 380 -8.58 -16.25 -16.59
CA HIS A 380 -9.72 -16.11 -15.68
C HIS A 380 -10.24 -14.67 -15.60
N MET A 381 -9.39 -13.67 -15.87
CA MET A 381 -9.73 -12.24 -15.77
C MET A 381 -10.99 -11.81 -16.52
N PRO A 382 -11.31 -12.31 -17.73
CA PRO A 382 -12.57 -11.99 -18.39
C PRO A 382 -13.81 -12.40 -17.59
N TYR A 383 -13.77 -13.57 -16.92
CA TYR A 383 -14.87 -14.07 -16.08
C TYR A 383 -15.01 -13.26 -14.80
N PHE A 384 -13.89 -12.96 -14.13
CA PHE A 384 -13.88 -12.08 -12.96
C PHE A 384 -14.49 -10.71 -13.27
N LYS A 385 -14.05 -10.06 -14.36
CA LYS A 385 -14.62 -8.77 -14.78
C LYS A 385 -16.07 -8.88 -15.25
N SER A 386 -16.49 -10.02 -15.80
CA SER A 386 -17.90 -10.29 -16.15
C SER A 386 -18.79 -10.26 -14.91
N GLY A 387 -18.44 -11.01 -13.87
CA GLY A 387 -19.21 -11.07 -12.63
C GLY A 387 -19.29 -9.72 -11.93
N PHE A 388 -18.17 -8.99 -11.89
CA PHE A 388 -18.12 -7.62 -11.37
C PHE A 388 -19.08 -6.71 -12.14
N LYS A 389 -18.99 -6.66 -13.47
CA LYS A 389 -19.85 -5.82 -14.32
C LYS A 389 -21.33 -6.16 -14.18
N LYS A 390 -21.69 -7.44 -14.20
CA LYS A 390 -23.10 -7.89 -14.08
C LYS A 390 -23.72 -7.36 -12.79
N THR A 391 -23.03 -7.53 -11.68
CA THR A 391 -23.51 -7.14 -10.35
C THR A 391 -23.48 -5.62 -10.15
N TYR A 392 -22.43 -4.95 -10.61
CA TYR A 392 -22.34 -3.49 -10.60
C TYR A 392 -23.50 -2.85 -11.38
N ASN A 393 -23.76 -3.34 -12.60
CA ASN A 393 -24.84 -2.84 -13.44
C ASN A 393 -26.22 -3.12 -12.85
N TYR A 394 -26.40 -4.23 -12.13
CA TYR A 394 -27.62 -4.47 -11.36
C TYR A 394 -27.85 -3.36 -10.33
N VAL A 395 -26.82 -3.00 -9.56
CA VAL A 395 -26.93 -1.94 -8.54
C VAL A 395 -27.24 -0.59 -9.19
N VAL A 396 -26.52 -0.22 -10.26
CA VAL A 396 -26.77 1.03 -11.00
C VAL A 396 -28.20 1.10 -11.56
N LYS A 397 -28.73 -0.01 -12.08
CA LYS A 397 -30.11 -0.09 -12.60
C LYS A 397 -31.16 0.00 -11.50
N ASN A 398 -30.84 -0.43 -10.28
CA ASN A 398 -31.79 -0.63 -9.19
C ASN A 398 -31.46 0.19 -7.92
N LYS A 399 -30.83 1.37 -8.04
CA LYS A 399 -30.31 2.16 -6.90
C LYS A 399 -31.30 2.30 -5.73
N GLU A 400 -32.53 2.75 -6.00
CA GLU A 400 -33.55 2.97 -4.96
C GLU A 400 -34.00 1.66 -4.29
N LYS A 401 -34.13 0.59 -5.06
CA LYS A 401 -34.46 -0.74 -4.54
C LYS A 401 -33.35 -1.25 -3.63
N VAL A 402 -32.10 -1.15 -4.08
CA VAL A 402 -30.92 -1.52 -3.28
C VAL A 402 -30.87 -0.71 -1.99
N LYS A 403 -30.99 0.62 -2.06
CA LYS A 403 -31.02 1.49 -0.87
C LYS A 403 -32.11 1.10 0.13
N LYS A 404 -33.30 0.72 -0.35
CA LYS A 404 -34.38 0.24 0.52
C LYS A 404 -34.03 -1.06 1.23
N GLU A 405 -33.40 -2.02 0.54
CA GLU A 405 -32.94 -3.27 1.16
C GLU A 405 -31.87 -3.03 2.24
N LEU A 406 -31.03 -2.00 2.07
CA LEU A 406 -30.01 -1.64 3.06
C LEU A 406 -30.57 -1.16 4.40
N LEU A 407 -31.82 -0.68 4.45
CA LEU A 407 -32.48 -0.29 5.71
C LEU A 407 -32.64 -1.47 6.67
N ASN A 408 -32.65 -2.70 6.17
CA ASN A 408 -32.69 -3.90 7.01
C ASN A 408 -31.44 -3.99 7.92
N PHE A 409 -30.31 -3.45 7.47
CA PHE A 409 -29.05 -3.46 8.22
C PHE A 409 -28.95 -2.35 9.27
N ALA A 410 -29.90 -1.41 9.35
CA ALA A 410 -29.74 -0.15 10.09
C ALA A 410 -29.31 -0.31 11.57
N ASN A 411 -29.71 -1.42 12.21
CA ASN A 411 -29.39 -1.71 13.62
C ASN A 411 -28.28 -2.73 13.80
N ASP A 412 -27.69 -3.24 12.72
CA ASP A 412 -26.62 -4.24 12.79
C ASP A 412 -25.36 -3.61 13.39
N GLU A 413 -24.67 -4.39 14.22
CA GLU A 413 -23.37 -4.04 14.79
C GLU A 413 -22.27 -4.48 13.80
N VAL A 414 -21.35 -3.56 13.48
CA VAL A 414 -20.20 -3.78 12.61
C VAL A 414 -18.91 -3.37 13.32
N ARG A 415 -17.82 -4.08 13.01
CA ARG A 415 -16.47 -3.85 13.52
C ARG A 415 -15.81 -2.69 12.78
N VAL A 416 -15.12 -1.85 13.54
CA VAL A 416 -14.32 -0.72 13.04
C VAL A 416 -12.84 -1.05 13.24
N LEU A 417 -12.05 -0.99 12.17
CA LEU A 417 -10.64 -1.38 12.17
C LEU A 417 -9.73 -0.15 12.05
N PHE A 418 -9.22 0.34 13.17
CA PHE A 418 -8.21 1.42 13.18
C PHE A 418 -6.80 0.93 12.84
N ARG A 419 -6.53 -0.36 13.05
CA ARG A 419 -5.23 -0.99 12.87
C ARG A 419 -5.43 -2.44 12.47
N ASN A 420 -4.55 -2.93 11.60
CA ASN A 420 -4.51 -4.35 11.27
C ASN A 420 -4.22 -5.17 12.53
N THR A 421 -5.02 -6.22 12.75
CA THR A 421 -4.91 -7.15 13.88
C THR A 421 -3.50 -7.68 14.10
N VAL A 422 -2.72 -7.92 13.04
CA VAL A 422 -1.35 -8.47 13.14
C VAL A 422 -0.45 -7.62 14.04
N ALA A 423 -0.66 -6.30 14.07
CA ALA A 423 0.10 -5.40 14.92
C ALA A 423 -0.22 -5.63 16.42
N TYR A 424 -1.49 -5.86 16.75
CA TYR A 424 -1.90 -6.17 18.12
C TYR A 424 -1.41 -7.53 18.57
N VAL A 425 -1.55 -8.55 17.71
CA VAL A 425 -1.04 -9.90 18.00
C VAL A 425 0.47 -9.87 18.23
N HIS A 426 1.21 -9.12 17.42
CA HIS A 426 2.65 -8.94 17.62
C HIS A 426 2.98 -8.26 18.96
N LEU A 427 2.27 -7.20 19.34
CA LEU A 427 2.46 -6.56 20.65
C LEU A 427 2.13 -7.51 21.81
N LEU A 428 1.09 -8.34 21.70
CA LEU A 428 0.73 -9.35 22.70
C LEU A 428 1.79 -10.43 22.82
N GLU A 429 2.38 -10.88 21.70
CA GLU A 429 3.46 -11.85 21.70
C GLU A 429 4.75 -11.27 22.30
N GLU A 430 5.13 -10.04 21.98
CA GLU A 430 6.29 -9.37 22.60
C GLU A 430 6.06 -9.12 24.10
N SER A 431 4.82 -8.88 24.53
CA SER A 431 4.49 -8.68 25.96
C SER A 431 4.79 -9.89 26.85
N THR A 432 5.03 -11.07 26.26
CA THR A 432 5.47 -12.27 26.99
C THR A 432 6.97 -12.31 27.29
N HIS A 433 7.72 -11.26 26.94
CA HIS A 433 9.14 -11.17 27.25
C HIS A 433 9.37 -11.14 28.78
N PRO A 434 10.38 -11.85 29.33
CA PRO A 434 10.60 -11.94 30.78
C PRO A 434 10.71 -10.58 31.47
N LYS A 435 11.40 -9.62 30.84
CA LYS A 435 11.53 -8.25 31.39
C LYS A 435 10.19 -7.52 31.54
N ILE A 436 9.25 -7.77 30.64
CA ILE A 436 7.91 -7.19 30.70
C ILE A 436 7.09 -7.87 31.81
N MET A 437 7.25 -9.18 31.95
CA MET A 437 6.56 -10.00 32.97
C MET A 437 6.97 -9.70 34.43
N GLU A 438 8.02 -8.91 34.65
CA GLU A 438 8.46 -8.49 36.00
C GLU A 438 7.47 -7.52 36.67
N SER A 439 6.72 -6.70 35.91
CA SER A 439 5.82 -5.71 36.52
C SER A 439 4.70 -5.23 35.58
N VAL A 440 3.63 -4.70 36.16
CA VAL A 440 2.51 -4.09 35.40
C VAL A 440 2.99 -2.83 34.68
N GLU A 441 3.91 -2.08 35.27
CA GLU A 441 4.46 -0.84 34.74
C GLU A 441 5.23 -1.09 33.43
N ASN A 442 6.03 -2.17 33.37
CA ASN A 442 6.77 -2.52 32.16
C ASN A 442 5.84 -2.90 31.00
N ALA A 443 4.75 -3.63 31.29
CA ALA A 443 3.74 -3.94 30.29
C ALA A 443 2.99 -2.69 29.81
N GLN A 444 2.69 -1.76 30.72
CA GLN A 444 2.08 -0.48 30.36
C GLN A 444 3.00 0.35 29.45
N GLU A 445 4.30 0.44 29.77
CA GLU A 445 5.29 1.12 28.93
C GLU A 445 5.38 0.49 27.54
N HIS A 446 5.37 -0.84 27.46
CA HIS A 446 5.37 -1.58 26.18
C HIS A 446 4.16 -1.21 25.30
N PHE A 447 2.94 -1.23 25.84
CA PHE A 447 1.75 -0.87 25.06
C PHE A 447 1.61 0.64 24.80
N ASN A 448 2.24 1.50 25.62
CA ASN A 448 2.28 2.95 25.40
C ASN A 448 3.02 3.35 24.12
N ILE A 449 3.75 2.44 23.45
CA ILE A 449 4.30 2.69 22.11
C ILE A 449 3.22 3.12 21.11
N LEU A 450 1.96 2.70 21.31
CA LEU A 450 0.83 3.13 20.49
C LEU A 450 0.57 4.64 20.59
N ALA A 451 0.98 5.32 21.66
CA ALA A 451 0.85 6.77 21.82
C ALA A 451 1.69 7.56 20.80
N GLU A 452 2.72 6.96 20.19
CA GLU A 452 3.45 7.58 19.09
C GLU A 452 2.52 7.89 17.90
N LYS A 453 1.48 7.09 17.69
CA LYS A 453 0.49 7.33 16.64
C LYS A 453 -0.33 8.59 16.86
N ILE A 454 -0.48 9.05 18.10
CA ILE A 454 -1.19 10.30 18.42
C ILE A 454 -0.44 11.52 17.87
N ARG A 455 0.90 11.46 17.83
CA ARG A 455 1.73 12.54 17.25
C ARG A 455 1.51 12.69 15.76
N VAL A 456 1.19 11.59 15.07
CA VAL A 456 1.03 11.52 13.61
C VAL A 456 -0.43 11.66 13.19
N ASN A 457 -1.35 11.12 13.98
CA ASN A 457 -2.79 11.20 13.76
C ASN A 457 -3.47 11.62 15.07
N LYS A 458 -3.93 12.86 15.12
CA LYS A 458 -4.54 13.44 16.32
C LYS A 458 -5.82 12.71 16.73
N ILE A 459 -6.56 12.08 15.81
CA ILE A 459 -7.76 11.32 16.16
C ILE A 459 -7.43 10.09 17.03
N ALA A 460 -6.21 9.59 16.94
CA ALA A 460 -5.75 8.44 17.72
C ALA A 460 -5.80 8.69 19.24
N LYS A 461 -5.76 9.96 19.68
CA LYS A 461 -5.91 10.32 21.10
C LYS A 461 -7.21 9.78 21.72
N HIS A 462 -8.23 9.56 20.90
CA HIS A 462 -9.55 9.11 21.34
C HIS A 462 -9.66 7.59 21.51
N PHE A 463 -8.91 6.79 20.76
CA PHE A 463 -9.04 5.32 20.79
C PHE A 463 -7.78 4.58 21.28
N VAL A 464 -6.59 5.17 21.20
CA VAL A 464 -5.33 4.55 21.67
C VAL A 464 -5.37 4.13 23.15
N PRO A 465 -5.94 4.92 24.08
CA PRO A 465 -6.07 4.48 25.47
C PRO A 465 -6.90 3.19 25.61
N HIS A 466 -7.92 3.03 24.75
CA HIS A 466 -8.74 1.82 24.72
C HIS A 466 -8.00 0.64 24.05
N GLU A 467 -7.19 0.89 23.01
CA GLU A 467 -6.28 -0.13 22.46
C GLU A 467 -5.37 -0.70 23.56
N ALA A 468 -4.68 0.18 24.29
CA ALA A 468 -3.76 -0.22 25.36
C ALA A 468 -4.48 -0.94 26.51
N ALA A 469 -5.69 -0.50 26.88
CA ALA A 469 -6.47 -1.14 27.93
C ALA A 469 -6.91 -2.57 27.57
N SER A 470 -7.30 -2.82 26.31
CA SER A 470 -7.60 -4.18 25.82
C SER A 470 -6.35 -5.07 25.81
N LEU A 471 -5.22 -4.55 25.34
CA LEU A 471 -3.96 -5.29 25.30
C LEU A 471 -3.45 -5.67 26.70
N MET A 472 -3.64 -4.80 27.71
CA MET A 472 -3.33 -5.12 29.11
C MET A 472 -4.17 -6.27 29.67
N LYS A 473 -5.37 -6.50 29.13
CA LYS A 473 -6.24 -7.66 29.41
C LYS A 473 -5.87 -8.89 28.56
N ARG A 474 -4.83 -8.77 27.71
CA ARG A 474 -4.42 -9.72 26.67
C ARG A 474 -5.49 -10.00 25.61
N GLU A 475 -6.24 -8.97 25.26
CA GLU A 475 -7.28 -9.04 24.22
C GLU A 475 -6.87 -8.18 23.02
N VAL A 476 -7.28 -8.60 21.83
CA VAL A 476 -7.19 -7.72 20.67
C VAL A 476 -8.26 -6.62 20.87
N PRO A 477 -7.95 -5.33 20.64
CA PRO A 477 -8.96 -4.28 20.72
C PRO A 477 -10.13 -4.53 19.76
N LEU A 478 -11.36 -4.37 20.25
CA LEU A 478 -12.59 -4.48 19.46
C LEU A 478 -13.36 -3.17 19.53
N PHE A 479 -13.42 -2.47 18.39
CA PHE A 479 -14.24 -1.28 18.22
C PHE A 479 -15.42 -1.61 17.33
N THR A 480 -16.59 -1.07 17.65
CA THR A 480 -17.82 -1.34 16.90
C THR A 480 -18.64 -0.08 16.68
N THR A 481 -19.55 -0.13 15.70
CA THR A 481 -20.61 0.85 15.51
C THR A 481 -21.89 0.14 15.05
N LYS A 482 -23.02 0.84 15.13
CA LYS A 482 -24.25 0.42 14.46
C LYS A 482 -24.32 1.08 13.08
N VAL A 483 -24.81 0.36 12.08
CA VAL A 483 -24.86 0.84 10.68
C VAL A 483 -25.51 2.22 10.52
N ASN A 484 -26.57 2.52 11.28
CA ASN A 484 -27.24 3.82 11.29
C ASN A 484 -26.86 4.73 12.48
N SER A 485 -25.64 4.59 13.01
CA SER A 485 -25.12 5.40 14.11
C SER A 485 -23.82 6.11 13.72
N ARG A 486 -23.56 7.25 14.37
CA ARG A 486 -22.29 7.99 14.29
C ARG A 486 -21.39 7.76 15.51
N HIS A 487 -21.85 6.96 16.46
CA HIS A 487 -21.10 6.69 17.70
C HIS A 487 -20.06 5.57 17.48
N LEU A 488 -18.96 5.63 18.22
CA LEU A 488 -17.96 4.56 18.27
C LEU A 488 -18.05 3.85 19.62
N TRP A 489 -18.44 2.58 19.63
CA TRP A 489 -18.41 1.76 20.83
C TRP A 489 -16.99 1.23 21.04
N VAL A 490 -16.42 1.61 22.17
CA VAL A 490 -15.08 1.20 22.63
C VAL A 490 -15.16 0.04 23.63
N GLU A 491 -16.31 -0.12 24.29
CA GLU A 491 -16.71 -1.28 25.10
C GLU A 491 -18.23 -1.53 24.93
N GLU A 492 -18.79 -2.57 25.56
CA GLU A 492 -20.19 -3.00 25.37
C GLU A 492 -21.22 -1.88 25.62
N ASP A 493 -21.03 -1.08 26.68
CA ASP A 493 -21.91 0.03 27.05
C ASP A 493 -21.22 1.40 27.05
N VAL A 494 -19.97 1.47 26.54
CA VAL A 494 -19.17 2.70 26.51
C VAL A 494 -18.93 3.09 25.07
N TYR A 495 -19.34 4.31 24.71
CA TYR A 495 -19.16 4.84 23.37
C TYR A 495 -18.66 6.29 23.38
N LEU A 496 -17.97 6.65 22.31
CA LEU A 496 -17.65 8.02 21.96
C LEU A 496 -18.78 8.58 21.09
N GLU A 497 -19.44 9.62 21.58
CA GLU A 497 -20.57 10.24 20.90
C GLU A 497 -20.12 10.95 19.61
N ASN A 498 -20.92 10.79 18.55
CA ASN A 498 -20.72 11.41 17.23
C ASN A 498 -19.26 11.38 16.73
N PHE A 499 -18.57 10.27 16.93
CA PHE A 499 -17.19 10.07 16.50
C PHE A 499 -17.06 10.13 14.96
N PHE A 500 -18.04 9.63 14.22
CA PHE A 500 -18.04 9.65 12.75
C PHE A 500 -18.86 10.81 12.18
N GLU A 501 -18.43 11.35 11.04
CA GLU A 501 -19.14 12.44 10.35
C GLU A 501 -20.45 11.97 9.71
N SER A 502 -20.49 10.72 9.26
CA SER A 502 -21.65 10.07 8.67
C SER A 502 -21.85 8.67 9.24
N THR A 503 -23.08 8.18 9.16
CA THR A 503 -23.43 6.78 9.44
C THR A 503 -22.92 5.85 8.34
N GLY A 504 -22.81 4.55 8.61
CA GLY A 504 -22.48 3.56 7.60
C GLY A 504 -23.50 3.49 6.45
N ILE A 505 -24.79 3.67 6.76
CA ILE A 505 -25.85 3.68 5.73
C ILE A 505 -25.80 4.91 4.82
N GLU A 506 -25.49 6.09 5.36
CA GLU A 506 -25.25 7.30 4.57
C GLU A 506 -24.05 7.11 3.65
N THR A 507 -22.96 6.52 4.17
CA THR A 507 -21.73 6.21 3.43
C THR A 507 -22.02 5.32 2.21
N VAL A 508 -22.71 4.20 2.41
CA VAL A 508 -23.09 3.29 1.33
C VAL A 508 -24.09 3.92 0.37
N SER A 509 -25.05 4.72 0.86
CA SER A 509 -26.01 5.41 0.00
C SER A 509 -25.31 6.38 -0.95
N ASN A 510 -24.34 7.14 -0.43
CA ASN A 510 -23.51 8.04 -1.24
C ASN A 510 -22.67 7.28 -2.27
N ARG A 511 -22.11 6.11 -1.91
CA ARG A 511 -21.41 5.22 -2.85
C ARG A 511 -22.31 4.83 -4.02
N ILE A 512 -23.52 4.34 -3.72
CA ILE A 512 -24.50 3.93 -4.74
C ILE A 512 -24.87 5.11 -5.65
N ASP A 513 -24.98 6.32 -5.11
CA ASP A 513 -25.25 7.52 -5.91
C ASP A 513 -24.12 7.84 -6.89
N LEU A 514 -22.86 7.66 -6.48
CA LEU A 514 -21.68 7.86 -7.32
C LEU A 514 -21.46 6.74 -8.36
N MET A 515 -22.04 5.56 -8.17
CA MET A 515 -21.91 4.46 -9.14
C MET A 515 -22.52 4.83 -10.49
N CYS A 516 -21.71 4.78 -11.54
CA CYS A 516 -22.04 5.13 -12.91
C CYS A 516 -21.03 4.51 -13.88
N GLU A 517 -21.19 4.72 -15.19
CA GLU A 517 -20.27 4.18 -16.20
C GLU A 517 -18.82 4.66 -16.02
N ALA A 518 -18.61 5.92 -15.60
CA ALA A 518 -17.28 6.44 -15.34
C ALA A 518 -16.61 5.75 -14.14
N ASP A 519 -17.36 5.57 -13.04
CA ASP A 519 -16.87 4.83 -11.89
C ASP A 519 -16.61 3.35 -12.23
N LEU A 520 -17.50 2.70 -13.01
CA LEU A 520 -17.28 1.33 -13.48
C LEU A 520 -15.96 1.19 -14.24
N LYS A 521 -15.67 2.08 -15.20
CA LYS A 521 -14.40 2.08 -15.94
C LYS A 521 -13.20 2.25 -15.01
N ARG A 522 -13.30 3.15 -14.03
CA ARG A 522 -12.26 3.35 -13.01
C ARG A 522 -12.02 2.10 -12.18
N GLN A 523 -13.07 1.49 -11.64
CA GLN A 523 -12.91 0.28 -10.83
C GLN A 523 -12.35 -0.89 -11.67
N LEU A 524 -12.72 -1.00 -12.95
CA LEU A 524 -12.13 -2.00 -13.86
C LEU A 524 -10.65 -1.73 -14.14
N TRP A 525 -10.25 -0.48 -14.31
CA TRP A 525 -8.84 -0.11 -14.44
C TRP A 525 -8.06 -0.50 -13.17
N ILE A 526 -8.62 -0.24 -11.98
CA ILE A 526 -8.01 -0.61 -10.69
C ILE A 526 -7.88 -2.14 -10.56
N ILE A 527 -8.91 -2.89 -10.96
CA ILE A 527 -8.87 -4.36 -11.02
C ILE A 527 -7.71 -4.80 -11.91
N ASP A 528 -7.64 -4.32 -13.16
CA ASP A 528 -6.56 -4.69 -14.08
C ASP A 528 -5.18 -4.29 -13.54
N ALA A 529 -5.04 -3.10 -12.94
CA ALA A 529 -3.82 -2.63 -12.29
C ALA A 529 -3.38 -3.50 -11.11
N SER A 530 -4.32 -3.99 -10.29
CA SER A 530 -4.01 -4.81 -9.11
C SER A 530 -3.35 -6.14 -9.48
N PHE A 531 -3.73 -6.74 -10.62
CA PHE A 531 -3.13 -7.99 -11.09
C PHE A 531 -1.80 -7.80 -11.81
N GLU A 532 -1.43 -6.57 -12.15
CA GLU A 532 -0.18 -6.24 -12.84
C GLU A 532 0.96 -5.86 -11.88
N ILE A 533 0.70 -5.71 -10.56
CA ILE A 533 1.70 -5.25 -9.58
C ILE A 533 2.90 -6.20 -9.37
N ASN A 534 2.74 -7.49 -9.70
CA ASN A 534 3.71 -8.57 -9.45
C ASN A 534 4.24 -9.21 -10.74
N VAL A 535 3.96 -8.65 -11.92
CA VAL A 535 4.31 -9.29 -13.19
C VAL A 535 5.74 -8.92 -13.59
N SER A 536 6.69 -9.77 -13.20
CA SER A 536 8.12 -9.66 -13.59
C SER A 536 8.40 -10.09 -15.04
N GLU A 537 7.48 -10.81 -15.68
CA GLU A 537 7.74 -11.47 -16.98
C GLU A 537 7.18 -10.73 -18.20
N GLU A 538 6.31 -9.72 -18.03
CA GLU A 538 5.70 -8.96 -19.14
C GLU A 538 6.05 -7.46 -19.11
N HIS A 539 7.25 -7.13 -18.63
CA HIS A 539 7.76 -5.78 -18.83
C HIS A 539 7.86 -5.46 -20.31
N ILE A 540 7.58 -4.21 -20.67
CA ILE A 540 7.97 -3.68 -21.97
C ILE A 540 9.50 -3.54 -21.92
N ILE A 541 10.21 -4.62 -22.26
CA ILE A 541 11.62 -4.55 -22.64
C ILE A 541 11.60 -3.97 -24.05
N PRO A 542 12.03 -2.71 -24.25
CA PRO A 542 12.06 -2.15 -25.59
C PRO A 542 13.05 -2.98 -26.41
N GLU A 543 12.59 -3.57 -27.52
CA GLU A 543 13.53 -3.87 -28.59
C GLU A 543 14.09 -2.52 -29.05
N ASN A 544 15.39 -2.30 -28.83
CA ASN A 544 16.07 -1.09 -29.29
C ASN A 544 16.14 -1.09 -30.83
N LYS A 545 15.03 -0.81 -31.48
CA LYS A 545 14.96 -0.59 -32.93
C LYS A 545 15.44 0.81 -33.20
N ARG A 546 16.62 0.94 -33.80
CA ARG A 546 17.15 2.24 -34.21
C ARG A 546 16.17 2.91 -35.17
N ILE A 547 15.74 4.12 -34.83
CA ILE A 547 14.99 4.98 -35.74
C ILE A 547 16.00 5.73 -36.62
N ASN A 548 15.85 5.64 -37.94
CA ASN A 548 16.67 6.41 -38.88
C ASN A 548 16.00 7.77 -39.14
N PRO A 549 16.53 8.89 -38.60
CA PRO A 549 15.91 10.21 -38.76
C PRO A 549 15.91 10.71 -40.22
N ARG A 550 16.71 10.09 -41.10
CA ARG A 550 16.82 10.45 -42.52
C ARG A 550 15.93 9.61 -43.43
N GLU A 551 15.25 8.60 -42.90
CA GLU A 551 14.27 7.84 -43.67
C GLU A 551 13.08 8.75 -43.97
N ALA A 552 12.76 8.96 -45.24
CA ALA A 552 11.66 9.82 -45.63
C ALA A 552 10.33 9.23 -45.15
N LYS A 553 9.62 9.98 -44.30
CA LYS A 553 8.28 9.64 -43.81
C LYS A 553 7.29 10.74 -44.18
N VAL A 554 6.00 10.43 -44.12
CA VAL A 554 4.95 11.44 -44.25
C VAL A 554 4.98 12.31 -42.99
N THR A 555 5.07 13.63 -43.15
CA THR A 555 5.00 14.58 -42.03
C THR A 555 3.70 14.39 -41.23
N PRO A 556 3.75 14.25 -39.89
CA PRO A 556 2.56 14.29 -39.05
C PRO A 556 1.85 15.64 -39.16
N THR A 557 0.54 15.59 -39.41
CA THR A 557 -0.31 16.78 -39.38
C THR A 557 -0.56 17.22 -37.94
N GLN A 558 -0.82 18.51 -37.75
CA GLN A 558 -1.16 19.06 -36.43
C GLN A 558 -2.36 18.35 -35.79
N LYS A 559 -3.35 17.96 -36.60
CA LYS A 559 -4.52 17.21 -36.14
C LYS A 559 -4.15 15.83 -35.63
N GLU A 560 -3.32 15.08 -36.36
CA GLU A 560 -2.90 13.74 -35.92
C GLU A 560 -2.17 13.81 -34.56
N LEU A 561 -1.31 14.81 -34.36
CA LEU A 561 -0.62 15.01 -33.08
C LEU A 561 -1.59 15.33 -31.94
N LEU A 562 -2.60 16.17 -32.21
CA LEU A 562 -3.65 16.46 -31.23
C LEU A 562 -4.47 15.21 -30.90
N ASP A 563 -4.81 14.39 -31.91
CA ASP A 563 -5.54 13.14 -31.74
C ASP A 563 -4.74 12.14 -30.88
N GLU A 564 -3.41 12.05 -31.04
CA GLU A 564 -2.55 11.24 -30.15
C GLU A 564 -2.53 11.77 -28.71
N SER A 565 -2.49 13.10 -28.52
CA SER A 565 -2.64 13.69 -27.19
C SER A 565 -3.99 13.33 -26.57
N LEU A 566 -5.09 13.42 -27.32
CA LEU A 566 -6.42 13.07 -26.83
C LEU A 566 -6.56 11.60 -26.42
N LYS A 567 -5.84 10.66 -27.05
CA LYS A 567 -5.80 9.27 -26.58
C LYS A 567 -5.24 9.16 -25.16
N VAL A 568 -4.22 9.96 -24.82
CA VAL A 568 -3.67 10.03 -23.46
C VAL A 568 -4.69 10.63 -22.50
N ALA A 569 -5.34 11.74 -22.85
CA ALA A 569 -6.39 12.33 -22.02
C ALA A 569 -7.52 11.33 -21.71
N ASN A 570 -8.03 10.64 -22.74
CA ASN A 570 -9.04 9.59 -22.60
C ASN A 570 -8.58 8.41 -21.72
N TYR A 571 -7.29 8.06 -21.75
CA TYR A 571 -6.74 7.05 -20.85
C TYR A 571 -6.79 7.52 -19.40
N ILE A 572 -6.27 8.74 -19.13
CA ILE A 572 -6.21 9.31 -17.79
C ILE A 572 -7.62 9.45 -17.20
N GLU A 573 -8.62 9.84 -18.00
CA GLU A 573 -10.01 9.92 -17.55
C GLU A 573 -10.58 8.62 -16.98
N ASN A 574 -10.09 7.46 -17.43
CA ASN A 574 -10.50 6.17 -16.86
C ASN A 574 -9.84 5.87 -15.51
N THR A 575 -8.94 6.73 -15.04
CA THR A 575 -8.20 6.57 -13.76
C THR A 575 -8.62 7.57 -12.69
N ILE A 576 -9.27 8.67 -13.10
CA ILE A 576 -9.65 9.78 -12.22
C ILE A 576 -10.98 9.52 -11.50
N HIS A 577 -11.06 9.96 -10.26
CA HIS A 577 -12.30 10.16 -9.53
C HIS A 577 -12.67 11.64 -9.61
N LEU A 578 -13.57 11.99 -10.54
CA LEU A 578 -14.06 13.35 -10.74
C LEU A 578 -15.42 13.51 -10.08
N THR A 579 -15.51 14.40 -9.09
CA THR A 579 -16.77 14.80 -8.46
C THR A 579 -17.22 16.16 -8.98
N LYS A 580 -18.21 16.76 -8.32
CA LYS A 580 -18.60 18.14 -8.60
C LYS A 580 -17.47 19.12 -8.30
N ASP A 581 -16.81 18.94 -7.15
CA ASP A 581 -15.93 19.94 -6.54
C ASP A 581 -14.46 19.47 -6.41
N SER A 582 -14.16 18.19 -6.67
CA SER A 582 -12.83 17.61 -6.51
C SER A 582 -12.46 16.64 -7.63
N CYS A 583 -11.16 16.46 -7.88
CA CYS A 583 -10.62 15.48 -8.81
C CYS A 583 -9.34 14.87 -8.26
N SER A 584 -9.34 13.56 -8.04
CA SER A 584 -8.17 12.79 -7.62
C SER A 584 -7.92 11.63 -8.57
N TRP A 585 -6.72 11.07 -8.60
CA TRP A 585 -6.44 9.85 -9.37
C TRP A 585 -5.50 8.91 -8.63
N LEU A 586 -5.65 7.64 -8.97
CA LEU A 586 -4.71 6.61 -8.57
C LEU A 586 -3.67 6.44 -9.68
N VAL A 587 -2.41 6.38 -9.28
CA VAL A 587 -1.27 6.15 -10.17
C VAL A 587 -0.77 4.73 -10.01
N PHE A 588 -0.49 4.07 -11.13
CA PHE A 588 0.27 2.83 -11.18
C PHE A 588 1.74 3.21 -11.38
N LYS A 589 2.59 3.00 -10.37
CA LYS A 589 3.98 3.45 -10.41
C LYS A 589 4.97 2.41 -9.90
N PRO A 590 6.20 2.39 -10.45
CA PRO A 590 7.21 1.46 -10.01
C PRO A 590 7.63 1.77 -8.57
N ILE A 591 7.94 0.72 -7.80
CA ILE A 591 8.48 0.82 -6.44
C ILE A 591 10.01 0.92 -6.46
N ASN A 592 10.64 0.33 -7.48
CA ASN A 592 12.09 0.32 -7.65
C ASN A 592 12.50 0.91 -9.02
N LEU A 593 13.78 1.26 -9.16
CA LEU A 593 14.31 1.91 -10.37
C LEU A 593 14.25 1.01 -11.60
N GLU A 594 14.34 -0.31 -11.40
CA GLU A 594 14.28 -1.31 -12.46
C GLU A 594 12.86 -1.46 -13.02
N GLY A 595 11.85 -1.02 -12.27
CA GLY A 595 10.45 -1.17 -12.63
C GLY A 595 9.99 -2.63 -12.61
N THR A 596 10.62 -3.47 -11.78
CA THR A 596 10.29 -4.90 -11.64
C THR A 596 9.13 -5.14 -10.68
N SER A 597 8.74 -4.12 -9.93
CA SER A 597 7.60 -4.15 -9.02
C SER A 597 6.84 -2.83 -9.06
N TYR A 598 5.51 -2.90 -9.04
CA TYR A 598 4.63 -1.72 -9.06
C TYR A 598 3.72 -1.67 -7.84
N ARG A 599 3.19 -0.48 -7.58
CA ARG A 599 2.07 -0.27 -6.66
C ARG A 599 1.04 0.67 -7.27
N ILE A 600 -0.19 0.53 -6.80
CA ILE A 600 -1.21 1.55 -6.95
C ILE A 600 -1.08 2.49 -5.75
N ALA A 601 -1.02 3.78 -6.01
CA ALA A 601 -0.95 4.81 -4.98
C ALA A 601 -1.79 6.01 -5.38
N GLU A 602 -2.15 6.85 -4.41
CA GLU A 602 -2.68 8.17 -4.73
C GLU A 602 -1.59 9.02 -5.39
N SER A 603 -1.98 9.87 -6.34
CA SER A 603 -1.06 10.83 -6.95
C SER A 603 -0.51 11.82 -5.91
N PHE A 604 0.72 12.28 -6.10
CA PHE A 604 1.48 13.04 -5.10
C PHE A 604 1.71 14.50 -5.51
N TYR A 605 2.44 15.25 -4.69
CA TYR A 605 2.62 16.70 -4.80
C TYR A 605 3.74 17.15 -5.76
N ASP A 606 4.12 16.33 -6.75
CA ASP A 606 5.29 16.59 -7.60
C ASP A 606 5.00 16.62 -9.10
N LEU A 607 5.63 17.54 -9.82
CA LEU A 607 5.58 17.68 -11.27
C LEU A 607 6.16 16.45 -11.98
N PHE A 608 7.06 15.70 -11.34
CA PHE A 608 7.73 14.56 -11.96
C PHE A 608 6.78 13.40 -12.27
N SER A 609 5.98 12.98 -11.29
CA SER A 609 5.15 11.79 -11.34
C SER A 609 3.82 11.93 -10.59
N GLY A 610 3.48 13.16 -10.20
CA GLY A 610 2.28 13.49 -9.45
C GLY A 610 1.47 14.62 -10.06
N MET A 611 0.51 15.12 -9.26
CA MET A 611 -0.60 15.91 -9.74
C MET A 611 -0.24 17.17 -10.53
N PRO A 612 0.77 17.97 -10.14
CA PRO A 612 1.14 19.17 -10.89
C PRO A 612 1.36 18.93 -12.39
N GLY A 613 1.93 17.79 -12.78
CA GLY A 613 2.17 17.45 -14.19
C GLY A 613 0.90 17.20 -14.97
N GLU A 614 -0.02 16.42 -14.42
CA GLU A 614 -1.34 16.18 -15.03
C GLU A 614 -2.19 17.45 -15.07
N ILE A 615 -2.16 18.27 -14.01
CA ILE A 615 -2.89 19.54 -13.94
C ILE A 615 -2.46 20.44 -15.09
N LEU A 616 -1.15 20.64 -15.28
CA LEU A 616 -0.65 21.46 -16.39
C LEU A 616 -1.04 20.86 -17.73
N TYR A 617 -0.96 19.54 -17.90
CA TYR A 617 -1.40 18.89 -19.13
C TYR A 617 -2.86 19.19 -19.48
N PHE A 618 -3.80 19.00 -18.54
CA PHE A 618 -5.21 19.31 -18.78
C PHE A 618 -5.49 20.81 -18.92
N ALA A 619 -4.75 21.66 -18.21
CA ALA A 619 -4.89 23.11 -18.33
C ALA A 619 -4.48 23.60 -19.74
N TYR A 620 -3.36 23.13 -20.27
CA TYR A 620 -2.93 23.44 -21.64
C TYR A 620 -3.81 22.76 -22.69
N LEU A 621 -4.29 21.54 -22.44
CA LEU A 621 -5.21 20.86 -23.36
C LEU A 621 -6.51 21.66 -23.50
N TYR A 622 -7.05 22.20 -22.39
CA TYR A 622 -8.17 23.13 -22.42
C TYR A 622 -7.86 24.40 -23.22
N GLU A 623 -6.71 25.05 -22.99
CA GLU A 623 -6.33 26.28 -23.73
C GLU A 623 -6.28 26.06 -25.24
N ILE A 624 -5.87 24.87 -25.68
CA ILE A 624 -5.81 24.52 -27.11
C ILE A 624 -7.19 24.15 -27.67
N MET A 625 -8.00 23.42 -26.91
CA MET A 625 -9.23 22.79 -27.42
C MET A 625 -10.53 23.53 -27.10
N GLY A 626 -10.57 24.27 -25.99
CA GLY A 626 -11.77 24.93 -25.48
C GLY A 626 -12.82 23.99 -24.87
N ASP A 627 -12.50 22.70 -24.65
CA ASP A 627 -13.44 21.76 -24.01
C ASP A 627 -13.46 21.95 -22.48
N GLU A 628 -14.56 22.48 -21.96
CA GLU A 628 -14.78 22.76 -20.54
C GLU A 628 -14.58 21.55 -19.63
N LYS A 629 -14.68 20.32 -20.15
CA LYS A 629 -14.36 19.11 -19.40
C LYS A 629 -12.92 19.11 -18.90
N PHE A 630 -11.96 19.49 -19.73
CA PHE A 630 -10.55 19.51 -19.36
C PHE A 630 -10.24 20.61 -18.35
N LYS A 631 -10.90 21.78 -18.48
CA LYS A 631 -10.84 22.83 -17.47
C LYS A 631 -11.34 22.34 -16.12
N LYS A 632 -12.50 21.67 -16.11
CA LYS A 632 -13.09 21.12 -14.88
C LYS A 632 -12.13 20.13 -14.20
N ILE A 633 -11.50 19.23 -14.97
CA ILE A 633 -10.50 18.29 -14.43
C ILE A 633 -9.35 19.05 -13.79
N ALA A 634 -8.75 20.01 -14.50
CA ALA A 634 -7.60 20.78 -14.00
C ALA A 634 -7.94 21.59 -12.73
N VAL A 635 -9.05 22.34 -12.74
CA VAL A 635 -9.47 23.18 -11.60
C VAL A 635 -9.81 22.35 -10.37
N ASN A 636 -10.57 21.27 -10.54
CA ASN A 636 -10.94 20.39 -9.43
C ASN A 636 -9.71 19.67 -8.85
N ALA A 637 -8.74 19.31 -9.69
CA ALA A 637 -7.49 18.69 -9.25
C ALA A 637 -6.60 19.66 -8.49
N VAL A 638 -6.55 20.93 -8.90
CA VAL A 638 -5.86 22.00 -8.15
C VAL A 638 -6.51 22.23 -6.79
N THR A 639 -7.83 22.23 -6.73
CA THR A 639 -8.60 22.38 -5.48
C THR A 639 -8.28 21.24 -4.52
N TYR A 640 -8.32 19.99 -5.00
CA TYR A 640 -7.95 18.82 -4.21
C TYR A 640 -6.52 18.88 -3.69
N LEU A 641 -5.57 19.27 -4.56
CA LEU A 641 -4.17 19.44 -4.19
C LEU A 641 -3.99 20.47 -3.08
N GLN A 642 -4.74 21.58 -3.12
CA GLN A 642 -4.71 22.63 -2.09
C GLN A 642 -5.21 22.15 -0.75
N GLU A 643 -6.34 21.43 -0.72
CA GLU A 643 -6.88 20.84 0.52
C GLU A 643 -5.87 19.89 1.16
N LYS A 644 -5.24 19.03 0.36
CA LYS A 644 -4.19 18.11 0.84
C LYS A 644 -2.97 18.86 1.38
N LEU A 645 -2.52 19.91 0.71
CA LEU A 645 -1.41 20.74 1.19
C LEU A 645 -1.73 21.42 2.52
N GLN A 646 -2.95 21.94 2.71
CA GLN A 646 -3.35 22.58 3.97
C GLN A 646 -3.37 21.59 5.14
N ASN A 647 -3.83 20.38 4.87
CA ASN A 647 -3.98 19.32 5.86
C ASN A 647 -2.63 18.66 6.22
N SER A 648 -1.74 18.49 5.24
CA SER A 648 -0.50 17.71 5.38
C SER A 648 0.73 18.45 4.84
N LYS A 649 1.00 19.67 5.32
CA LYS A 649 2.16 20.48 4.88
C LYS A 649 3.50 19.76 5.02
N ASP A 650 3.67 19.00 6.10
CA ASP A 650 4.89 18.23 6.38
C ASP A 650 5.09 17.04 5.42
N ALA A 651 4.11 16.71 4.56
CA ALA A 651 4.23 15.63 3.58
C ALA A 651 5.24 15.94 2.46
N ILE A 652 5.53 17.23 2.20
CA ILE A 652 6.59 17.64 1.29
C ILE A 652 7.85 17.92 2.10
N ASN A 653 8.86 17.07 1.91
CA ASN A 653 10.13 17.14 2.62
C ASN A 653 11.33 17.55 1.74
N VAL A 654 11.10 17.87 0.46
CA VAL A 654 12.13 18.21 -0.53
C VAL A 654 11.80 19.51 -1.26
N LEU A 655 12.80 20.11 -1.90
CA LEU A 655 12.73 21.47 -2.44
C LEU A 655 12.66 21.55 -3.97
N GLY A 656 13.06 20.50 -4.69
CA GLY A 656 13.33 20.51 -6.14
C GLY A 656 12.22 21.00 -7.06
N PHE A 657 12.60 21.32 -8.30
CA PHE A 657 11.72 21.86 -9.34
C PHE A 657 10.70 20.82 -9.80
N TYR A 658 11.16 19.59 -10.01
CA TYR A 658 10.29 18.50 -10.46
C TYR A 658 9.67 17.73 -9.29
N THR A 659 10.32 17.74 -8.13
CA THR A 659 9.89 17.04 -6.91
C THR A 659 10.19 17.90 -5.70
N GLY A 660 9.14 18.44 -5.07
CA GLY A 660 9.26 19.29 -3.90
C GLY A 660 8.50 20.60 -4.01
N TRP A 661 8.79 21.53 -3.11
CA TRP A 661 8.13 22.83 -3.08
C TRP A 661 8.32 23.66 -4.35
N GLY A 662 9.46 23.52 -5.05
CA GLY A 662 9.67 24.16 -6.35
C GLY A 662 8.62 23.75 -7.39
N SER A 663 8.15 22.50 -7.36
CA SER A 663 7.08 22.02 -8.23
C SER A 663 5.75 22.73 -8.00
N ILE A 664 5.42 23.05 -6.75
CA ILE A 664 4.15 23.71 -6.40
C ILE A 664 4.20 25.19 -6.79
N ILE A 665 5.34 25.85 -6.52
CA ILE A 665 5.58 27.23 -6.92
C ILE A 665 5.49 27.38 -8.45
N ASP A 666 6.14 26.48 -9.20
CA ASP A 666 6.13 26.54 -10.66
C ASP A 666 4.74 26.24 -11.24
N LEU A 667 4.00 25.28 -10.67
CA LEU A 667 2.60 25.02 -11.03
C LEU A 667 1.74 26.27 -10.90
N TYR A 668 1.74 26.91 -9.74
CA TYR A 668 0.94 28.12 -9.50
C TYR A 668 1.38 29.29 -10.39
N THR A 669 2.68 29.45 -10.61
CA THR A 669 3.20 30.48 -11.53
C THR A 669 2.67 30.26 -12.94
N LYS A 670 2.70 29.02 -13.44
CA LYS A 670 2.20 28.69 -14.79
C LYS A 670 0.69 28.82 -14.91
N LEU A 671 -0.07 28.39 -13.91
CA LEU A 671 -1.53 28.54 -13.90
C LEU A 671 -1.94 30.02 -13.86
N ALA A 672 -1.24 30.86 -13.08
CA ALA A 672 -1.47 32.30 -13.06
C ALA A 672 -1.32 32.92 -14.45
N ILE A 673 -0.24 32.57 -15.16
CA ILE A 673 0.02 33.06 -16.52
C ILE A 673 -1.02 32.53 -17.51
N LEU A 674 -1.31 31.22 -17.47
CA LEU A 674 -2.19 30.56 -18.42
C LEU A 674 -3.64 31.03 -18.28
N TRP A 675 -4.14 31.12 -17.05
CA TRP A 675 -5.53 31.48 -16.77
C TRP A 675 -5.74 32.97 -16.47
N LYS A 676 -4.64 33.75 -16.41
CA LYS A 676 -4.66 35.18 -16.05
C LYS A 676 -5.37 35.42 -14.72
N ASP A 677 -5.01 34.62 -13.73
CA ASP A 677 -5.61 34.60 -12.40
C ASP A 677 -4.52 34.75 -11.34
N ASP A 678 -4.38 35.97 -10.83
CA ASP A 678 -3.36 36.33 -9.84
C ASP A 678 -3.60 35.67 -8.48
N SER A 679 -4.77 35.06 -8.23
CA SER A 679 -5.02 34.32 -6.99
C SER A 679 -4.09 33.11 -6.84
N TYR A 680 -3.44 32.62 -7.90
CA TYR A 680 -2.40 31.60 -7.79
C TYR A 680 -1.05 32.18 -7.33
N LEU A 681 -0.75 33.43 -7.66
CA LEU A 681 0.45 34.12 -7.16
C LEU A 681 0.30 34.41 -5.65
N GLU A 682 -0.88 34.85 -5.22
CA GLU A 682 -1.19 35.05 -3.79
C GLU A 682 -0.99 33.77 -2.96
N LYS A 683 -1.29 32.59 -3.53
CA LYS A 683 -1.03 31.31 -2.88
C LYS A 683 0.46 31.06 -2.66
N ILE A 684 1.32 31.48 -3.59
CA ILE A 684 2.78 31.37 -3.44
C ILE A 684 3.28 32.27 -2.31
N GLU A 685 2.83 33.52 -2.25
CA GLU A 685 3.21 34.44 -1.17
C GLU A 685 2.79 33.90 0.20
N LYS A 686 1.58 33.33 0.31
CA LYS A 686 1.14 32.67 1.53
C LYS A 686 2.03 31.47 1.92
N LEU A 687 2.54 30.71 0.96
CA LEU A 687 3.51 29.64 1.25
C LEU A 687 4.81 30.20 1.84
N TYR A 688 5.32 31.34 1.34
CA TYR A 688 6.51 31.99 1.89
C TYR A 688 6.33 32.50 3.32
N GLU A 689 5.09 32.85 3.71
CA GLU A 689 4.76 33.27 5.08
C GLU A 689 4.63 32.08 6.05
N GLU A 690 4.07 30.97 5.57
CA GLU A 690 3.71 29.83 6.42
C GLU A 690 4.81 28.77 6.55
N ILE A 691 5.77 28.73 5.61
CA ILE A 691 6.80 27.68 5.53
C ILE A 691 8.19 28.28 5.71
N ASP A 692 8.94 27.73 6.67
CA ASP A 692 10.35 28.04 6.86
C ASP A 692 11.23 27.29 5.84
N PHE A 693 11.30 27.83 4.62
CA PHE A 693 12.12 27.26 3.54
C PHE A 693 13.62 27.22 3.85
N GLU A 694 14.11 28.02 4.80
CA GLU A 694 15.52 27.99 5.20
C GLU A 694 15.83 26.72 5.97
N ALA A 695 14.94 26.30 6.88
CA ALA A 695 15.06 25.01 7.56
C ALA A 695 15.03 23.81 6.60
N TYR A 696 14.32 23.91 5.47
CA TYR A 696 14.36 22.89 4.42
C TYR A 696 15.68 22.91 3.65
N LEU A 697 16.21 24.09 3.32
CA LEU A 697 17.51 24.23 2.66
C LEU A 697 18.61 23.57 3.50
N GLU A 698 18.64 23.82 4.80
CA GLU A 698 19.66 23.24 5.69
C GLU A 698 19.62 21.69 5.75
N LYS A 699 18.45 21.10 5.50
CA LYS A 699 18.25 19.64 5.49
C LYS A 699 18.48 19.02 4.11
N ASP A 700 18.52 19.79 3.03
CA ASP A 700 18.69 19.28 1.67
C ASP A 700 20.02 18.51 1.53
N GLN A 701 19.93 17.26 1.05
CA GLN A 701 21.08 16.40 0.74
C GLN A 701 21.13 16.02 -0.75
N ASP A 702 20.14 16.43 -1.56
CA ASP A 702 20.05 16.07 -2.96
C ASP A 702 20.63 17.17 -3.86
N PHE A 703 20.40 18.45 -3.53
CA PHE A 703 20.94 19.63 -4.24
C PHE A 703 20.47 19.81 -5.70
N SER A 704 20.03 18.76 -6.39
CA SER A 704 19.81 18.73 -7.84
C SER A 704 18.66 19.58 -8.35
N LEU A 705 18.53 19.68 -9.68
CA LEU A 705 17.40 20.31 -10.34
C LEU A 705 16.08 19.56 -10.03
N VAL A 706 16.13 18.23 -9.96
CA VAL A 706 14.92 17.40 -9.78
C VAL A 706 14.40 17.47 -8.35
N LYS A 707 15.25 17.24 -7.34
CA LYS A 707 14.84 17.06 -5.93
C LYS A 707 15.39 18.10 -4.95
N GLY A 708 16.39 18.89 -5.32
CA GLY A 708 17.14 19.71 -4.38
C GLY A 708 17.09 21.22 -4.63
N ALA A 709 17.97 21.92 -3.94
CA ALA A 709 18.01 23.39 -3.91
C ALA A 709 18.25 24.05 -5.28
N ALA A 710 18.93 23.41 -6.23
CA ALA A 710 19.09 23.98 -7.58
C ALA A 710 17.74 24.10 -8.30
N GLY A 711 16.86 23.11 -8.15
CA GLY A 711 15.51 23.16 -8.69
C GLY A 711 14.64 24.22 -8.01
N PHE A 712 14.74 24.31 -6.69
CA PHE A 712 14.03 25.34 -5.92
C PHE A 712 14.47 26.75 -6.34
N MET A 713 15.77 26.96 -6.51
CA MET A 713 16.33 28.21 -7.02
C MET A 713 15.70 28.59 -8.36
N VAL A 714 15.59 27.64 -9.31
CA VAL A 714 14.96 27.90 -10.61
C VAL A 714 13.48 28.26 -10.47
N ALA A 715 12.71 27.55 -9.66
CA ALA A 715 11.29 27.85 -9.45
C ALA A 715 11.07 29.27 -8.91
N ASN A 716 11.89 29.68 -7.93
CA ASN A 716 11.84 31.03 -7.37
C ASN A 716 12.27 32.10 -8.39
N ILE A 717 13.27 31.84 -9.23
CA ILE A 717 13.66 32.75 -10.32
C ILE A 717 12.53 32.91 -11.33
N ASN A 718 11.87 31.82 -11.72
CA ASN A 718 10.74 31.87 -12.66
C ASN A 718 9.61 32.73 -12.08
N TYR A 719 9.27 32.54 -10.81
CA TYR A 719 8.26 33.35 -10.12
C TYR A 719 8.69 34.83 -9.98
N TYR A 720 9.95 35.09 -9.63
CA TYR A 720 10.52 36.45 -9.57
C TYR A 720 10.43 37.16 -10.92
N ASN A 721 10.75 36.50 -12.02
CA ASN A 721 10.68 37.10 -13.36
C ASN A 721 9.25 37.53 -13.74
N GLN A 722 8.23 36.89 -13.15
CA GLN A 722 6.82 37.22 -13.38
C GLN A 722 6.30 38.35 -12.48
N THR A 723 6.82 38.47 -11.25
CA THR A 723 6.21 39.31 -10.19
C THR A 723 7.12 40.37 -9.60
N THR A 724 8.42 40.26 -9.81
CA THR A 724 9.50 40.98 -9.10
C THR A 724 9.49 40.80 -7.57
N SER A 725 8.94 39.69 -7.06
CA SER A 725 8.91 39.36 -5.63
C SER A 725 10.31 39.30 -5.01
N ALA A 726 10.59 40.24 -4.10
CA ALA A 726 11.89 40.31 -3.41
C ALA A 726 12.20 39.05 -2.59
N LYS A 727 11.17 38.43 -2.01
CA LYS A 727 11.33 37.20 -1.21
C LYS A 727 11.77 36.02 -2.07
N ALA A 728 11.21 35.89 -3.27
CA ALA A 728 11.59 34.84 -4.21
C ALA A 728 13.05 34.99 -4.64
N LEU A 729 13.50 36.21 -4.95
CA LEU A 729 14.90 36.48 -5.27
C LEU A 729 15.82 36.16 -4.08
N GLU A 730 15.45 36.58 -2.86
CA GLU A 730 16.20 36.27 -1.63
C GLU A 730 16.39 34.76 -1.44
N LEU A 731 15.32 33.97 -1.61
CA LEU A 731 15.36 32.51 -1.50
C LEU A 731 16.22 31.86 -2.61
N ALA A 732 16.18 32.39 -3.82
CA ALA A 732 17.05 31.95 -4.91
C ALA A 732 18.54 32.18 -4.58
N GLU A 733 18.89 33.36 -4.09
CA GLU A 733 20.27 33.66 -3.66
C GLU A 733 20.72 32.85 -2.44
N LYS A 734 19.81 32.60 -1.47
CA LYS A 734 20.09 31.72 -0.32
C LYS A 734 20.37 30.30 -0.79
N SER A 735 19.59 29.81 -1.74
CA SER A 735 19.81 28.49 -2.37
C SER A 735 21.17 28.44 -3.06
N ALA A 736 21.56 29.48 -3.80
CA ALA A 736 22.88 29.57 -4.43
C ALA A 736 24.02 29.52 -3.41
N ARG A 737 23.94 30.31 -2.33
CA ARG A 737 24.93 30.29 -1.24
C ARG A 737 25.03 28.92 -0.57
N TYR A 738 23.88 28.28 -0.31
CA TYR A 738 23.82 26.94 0.26
C TYR A 738 24.50 25.90 -0.64
N LEU A 739 24.14 25.88 -1.93
CA LEU A 739 24.72 24.99 -2.93
C LEU A 739 26.25 25.16 -3.01
N LEU A 740 26.73 26.40 -3.05
CA LEU A 740 28.16 26.66 -3.08
C LEU A 740 28.84 26.17 -1.80
N ASN A 741 28.22 26.25 -0.63
CA ASN A 741 28.80 25.70 0.60
C ASN A 741 28.96 24.17 0.56
N LYS A 742 28.05 23.48 -0.14
CA LYS A 742 28.06 22.02 -0.29
C LYS A 742 28.84 21.50 -1.49
N ALA A 743 29.35 22.39 -2.34
CA ALA A 743 30.07 22.02 -3.55
C ALA A 743 31.49 21.51 -3.27
N GLN A 744 31.95 20.57 -4.11
CA GLN A 744 33.36 20.29 -4.28
C GLN A 744 33.97 21.38 -5.16
N LYS A 745 35.04 22.01 -4.69
CA LYS A 745 35.67 23.16 -5.34
C LYS A 745 37.15 22.88 -5.57
N THR A 746 37.61 23.16 -6.78
CA THR A 746 39.02 23.31 -7.13
C THR A 746 39.21 24.68 -7.77
N ASP A 747 40.44 25.01 -8.15
CA ASP A 747 40.71 26.23 -8.91
C ASP A 747 39.96 26.19 -10.27
N ASP A 748 39.90 25.02 -10.91
CA ASP A 748 39.38 24.84 -12.26
C ASP A 748 37.88 24.48 -12.34
N TYR A 749 37.31 23.88 -11.29
CA TYR A 749 35.94 23.38 -11.35
C TYR A 749 35.13 23.45 -10.05
N ILE A 750 33.80 23.42 -10.23
CA ILE A 750 32.79 23.31 -9.15
C ILE A 750 31.84 22.16 -9.51
N ALA A 751 31.64 21.22 -8.59
CA ALA A 751 30.78 20.06 -8.82
C ALA A 751 30.11 19.56 -7.53
N TRP A 752 29.03 18.77 -7.66
CA TRP A 752 28.27 18.23 -6.52
C TRP A 752 28.14 16.71 -6.58
N LYS A 753 28.39 16.08 -5.43
CA LYS A 753 28.15 14.65 -5.24
C LYS A 753 26.75 14.45 -4.67
N ILE A 754 25.91 13.69 -5.38
CA ILE A 754 24.50 13.46 -5.01
C ILE A 754 24.21 11.96 -4.91
N ILE A 755 23.80 11.35 -6.03
CA ILE A 755 23.35 9.96 -6.12
C ILE A 755 24.48 8.95 -6.38
N SER A 756 25.66 9.43 -6.76
CA SER A 756 26.78 8.58 -7.19
C SER A 756 28.04 8.90 -6.39
N LYS A 757 29.02 8.01 -6.42
CA LYS A 757 30.27 8.17 -5.66
C LYS A 757 31.07 9.40 -6.10
N VAL A 758 30.88 9.82 -7.35
CA VAL A 758 31.48 10.99 -8.00
C VAL A 758 30.39 11.94 -8.50
N PRO A 759 30.68 13.23 -8.70
CA PRO A 759 29.77 14.11 -9.44
C PRO A 759 29.53 13.58 -10.87
N ILE A 760 28.38 13.91 -11.47
CA ILE A 760 27.95 13.35 -12.76
C ILE A 760 27.56 14.44 -13.76
N SER A 761 27.50 14.08 -15.04
CA SER A 761 26.99 14.92 -16.13
C SER A 761 25.46 14.86 -16.23
N GLY A 762 24.87 15.76 -17.02
CA GLY A 762 23.45 15.74 -17.37
C GLY A 762 22.58 16.75 -16.61
N LEU A 763 21.32 16.86 -17.02
CA LEU A 763 20.42 17.94 -16.58
C LEU A 763 19.71 17.64 -15.26
N SER A 764 19.38 16.38 -14.98
CA SER A 764 18.54 16.03 -13.82
C SER A 764 19.29 16.21 -12.49
N HIS A 765 20.38 15.46 -12.33
CA HIS A 765 21.20 15.38 -11.13
C HIS A 765 22.67 15.76 -11.37
N GLY A 766 22.99 16.26 -12.57
CA GLY A 766 24.35 16.50 -13.02
C GLY A 766 24.70 17.97 -13.24
N ALA A 767 25.93 18.19 -13.70
CA ALA A 767 26.54 19.51 -13.89
C ALA A 767 25.70 20.46 -14.75
N SER A 768 25.12 20.00 -15.86
CA SER A 768 24.24 20.82 -16.71
C SER A 768 23.03 21.41 -15.96
N GLY A 769 22.44 20.66 -15.02
CA GLY A 769 21.32 21.15 -14.19
C GLY A 769 21.74 22.31 -13.28
N PHE A 770 22.89 22.18 -12.61
CA PHE A 770 23.43 23.24 -11.77
C PHE A 770 23.85 24.46 -12.60
N ALA A 771 24.56 24.24 -13.71
CA ALA A 771 25.01 25.32 -14.58
C ALA A 771 23.83 26.13 -15.11
N LEU A 772 22.74 25.47 -15.53
CA LEU A 772 21.53 26.15 -16.00
C LEU A 772 20.89 26.99 -14.88
N ALA A 773 20.83 26.44 -13.66
CA ALA A 773 20.26 27.14 -12.51
C ALA A 773 21.05 28.41 -12.17
N PHE A 774 22.39 28.34 -12.12
CA PHE A 774 23.25 29.51 -11.91
C PHE A 774 23.21 30.51 -13.08
N ALA A 775 23.09 30.04 -14.33
CA ALA A 775 22.92 30.91 -15.50
C ALA A 775 21.61 31.71 -15.44
N LYS A 776 20.51 31.09 -14.99
CA LYS A 776 19.25 31.78 -14.74
C LYS A 776 19.38 32.82 -13.62
N LEU A 777 20.10 32.49 -12.55
CA LEU A 777 20.34 33.43 -11.45
C LEU A 777 21.19 34.63 -11.89
N TYR A 778 22.24 34.39 -12.67
CA TYR A 778 23.02 35.45 -13.32
C TYR A 778 22.10 36.35 -14.15
N ASN A 779 21.21 35.78 -14.97
CA ASN A 779 20.34 36.59 -15.79
C ASN A 779 19.39 37.47 -14.97
N ALA A 780 18.91 36.99 -13.82
CA ALA A 780 18.02 37.72 -12.91
C ALA A 780 18.72 38.82 -12.09
N THR A 781 19.97 38.59 -11.68
CA THR A 781 20.72 39.49 -10.78
C THR A 781 21.74 40.38 -11.48
N LYS A 782 22.26 39.93 -12.62
CA LYS A 782 23.43 40.48 -13.34
C LYS A 782 24.72 40.49 -12.51
N ASP A 783 24.84 39.61 -11.51
CA ASP A 783 26.07 39.43 -10.72
C ASP A 783 27.05 38.50 -11.46
N ASP A 784 28.12 39.07 -12.01
CA ASP A 784 29.16 38.36 -12.77
C ASP A 784 29.85 37.23 -11.98
N SER A 785 29.79 37.22 -10.65
CA SER A 785 30.32 36.11 -9.86
C SER A 785 29.61 34.78 -10.15
N TYR A 786 28.31 34.83 -10.49
CA TYR A 786 27.56 33.65 -10.92
C TYR A 786 27.99 33.18 -12.31
N LEU A 787 28.42 34.08 -13.19
CA LEU A 787 28.95 33.70 -14.50
C LEU A 787 30.25 32.88 -14.35
N THR A 788 31.16 33.31 -13.46
CA THR A 788 32.37 32.53 -13.12
C THR A 788 32.01 31.15 -12.55
N ILE A 789 30.95 31.05 -11.74
CA ILE A 789 30.47 29.76 -11.23
C ILE A 789 29.99 28.87 -12.37
N VAL A 790 29.18 29.38 -13.30
CA VAL A 790 28.72 28.62 -14.47
C VAL A 790 29.91 28.07 -15.27
N GLU A 791 30.92 28.89 -15.55
CA GLU A 791 32.13 28.47 -16.27
C GLU A 791 32.81 27.27 -15.57
N LYS A 792 33.01 27.35 -14.25
CA LYS A 792 33.64 26.27 -13.48
C LYS A 792 32.81 24.97 -13.45
N ILE A 793 31.48 25.07 -13.48
CA ILE A 793 30.62 23.89 -13.57
C ILE A 793 30.73 23.24 -14.97
N LEU A 794 30.75 24.06 -16.03
CA LEU A 794 30.93 23.59 -17.40
C LEU A 794 32.32 22.96 -17.60
N ASN A 795 33.36 23.51 -16.97
CA ASN A 795 34.70 22.93 -16.98
C ASN A 795 34.72 21.54 -16.36
N TYR A 796 33.99 21.31 -15.25
CA TYR A 796 33.83 19.98 -14.70
C TYR A 796 33.21 19.02 -15.73
N GLU A 797 32.07 19.38 -16.33
CA GLU A 797 31.35 18.51 -17.26
C GLU A 797 32.19 18.20 -18.51
N LYS A 798 33.02 19.15 -18.95
CA LYS A 798 33.99 18.94 -20.03
C LYS A 798 35.01 17.85 -19.72
N THR A 799 35.40 17.64 -18.46
CA THR A 799 36.29 16.52 -18.08
C THR A 799 35.66 15.15 -18.31
N LEU A 800 34.33 15.09 -18.40
CA LEU A 800 33.58 13.86 -18.67
C LEU A 800 33.35 13.63 -20.17
N PHE A 801 33.79 14.54 -21.04
CA PHE A 801 33.60 14.40 -22.49
C PHE A 801 34.53 13.34 -23.08
N VAL A 802 33.97 12.47 -23.92
CA VAL A 802 34.66 11.33 -24.55
C VAL A 802 34.71 11.55 -26.05
N GLU A 803 35.83 12.06 -26.55
CA GLU A 803 36.00 12.45 -27.96
C GLU A 803 35.69 11.30 -28.93
N ALA A 804 36.12 10.07 -28.62
CA ALA A 804 35.85 8.90 -29.47
C ALA A 804 34.34 8.58 -29.62
N GLN A 805 33.52 8.94 -28.64
CA GLN A 805 32.07 8.70 -28.66
C GLN A 805 31.27 9.96 -29.01
N GLN A 806 31.90 11.14 -29.02
CA GLN A 806 31.25 12.44 -29.19
C GLN A 806 30.10 12.62 -28.18
N ASN A 807 30.34 12.21 -26.93
CA ASN A 807 29.34 12.22 -25.87
C ASN A 807 30.01 12.28 -24.49
N TRP A 808 29.22 12.49 -23.43
CA TRP A 808 29.69 12.57 -22.05
C TRP A 808 29.52 11.23 -21.33
N GLN A 809 30.54 10.86 -20.56
CA GLN A 809 30.54 9.64 -19.75
C GLN A 809 29.41 9.65 -18.72
N ASP A 810 28.72 8.52 -18.64
CA ASP A 810 27.74 8.22 -17.60
C ASP A 810 28.43 7.62 -16.38
N CYS A 811 28.65 8.47 -15.37
CA CYS A 811 29.36 8.11 -14.14
C CYS A 811 28.44 7.54 -13.05
N ARG A 812 27.18 7.17 -13.37
CA ARG A 812 26.28 6.60 -12.37
C ARG A 812 26.81 5.26 -11.85
N ASP A 813 26.70 5.07 -10.54
CA ASP A 813 27.19 3.87 -9.85
C ASP A 813 26.65 2.58 -10.49
N ILE A 814 25.37 2.52 -10.84
CA ILE A 814 24.77 1.33 -11.49
C ILE A 814 25.40 1.03 -12.85
N ILE A 815 25.73 2.05 -13.64
CA ILE A 815 26.31 1.89 -14.99
C ILE A 815 27.76 1.45 -14.89
N THR A 816 28.55 2.14 -14.06
CA THR A 816 29.96 1.82 -13.84
C THR A 816 30.16 0.44 -13.20
N GLN A 817 29.23 -0.02 -12.36
CA GLN A 817 29.26 -1.37 -11.79
C GLN A 817 28.84 -2.45 -12.80
N THR A 818 27.85 -2.15 -13.65
CA THR A 818 27.38 -3.08 -14.70
C THR A 818 28.43 -3.25 -15.81
N PHE A 819 29.15 -2.17 -16.14
CA PHE A 819 30.13 -2.12 -17.22
C PHE A 819 31.50 -1.61 -16.74
N PRO A 820 32.21 -2.34 -15.85
CA PRO A 820 33.38 -1.83 -15.14
C PRO A 820 34.59 -1.50 -16.04
N ASN A 821 34.64 -2.08 -17.23
CA ASN A 821 35.75 -1.91 -18.19
C ASN A 821 35.32 -1.18 -19.47
N GLN A 822 34.15 -0.52 -19.47
CA GLN A 822 33.65 0.19 -20.64
C GLN A 822 33.18 1.60 -20.26
N ILE A 823 33.54 2.57 -21.08
CA ILE A 823 33.01 3.92 -20.97
C ILE A 823 31.64 3.93 -21.66
N MET A 824 30.59 4.11 -20.87
CA MET A 824 29.22 4.24 -21.35
C MET A 824 28.83 5.71 -21.39
N CYS A 825 28.06 6.12 -22.40
CA CYS A 825 27.51 7.46 -22.50
C CYS A 825 26.00 7.39 -22.73
N ALA A 826 25.21 8.19 -22.01
CA ALA A 826 23.76 8.25 -22.17
C ALA A 826 23.33 9.29 -23.20
N THR A 827 22.11 9.17 -23.71
CA THR A 827 21.54 10.07 -24.74
C THR A 827 20.23 10.73 -24.32
N THR A 828 19.83 10.57 -23.05
CA THR A 828 18.52 11.01 -22.55
C THR A 828 18.54 12.41 -21.95
N TRP A 829 17.35 12.98 -21.73
CA TRP A 829 17.17 14.24 -20.99
C TRP A 829 17.82 14.21 -19.60
N SER A 830 17.69 13.12 -18.83
CA SER A 830 18.21 13.09 -17.45
C SER A 830 19.74 13.15 -17.39
N HIS A 831 20.43 12.27 -18.13
CA HIS A 831 21.85 11.97 -17.90
C HIS A 831 22.72 11.99 -19.18
N GLY A 832 22.21 12.52 -20.30
CA GLY A 832 22.87 12.37 -21.58
C GLY A 832 22.83 13.58 -22.49
N ALA A 833 23.29 13.36 -23.72
CA ALA A 833 23.41 14.36 -24.77
C ALA A 833 22.17 15.28 -24.89
N ALA A 834 20.96 14.73 -24.89
CA ALA A 834 19.74 15.53 -25.05
C ALA A 834 19.56 16.58 -23.94
N GLY A 835 19.76 16.19 -22.67
CA GLY A 835 19.65 17.11 -21.53
C GLY A 835 20.77 18.16 -21.49
N ILE A 836 22.00 17.74 -21.81
CA ILE A 836 23.15 18.63 -21.90
C ILE A 836 22.92 19.68 -23.00
N GLY A 837 22.51 19.23 -24.20
CA GLY A 837 22.18 20.12 -25.31
C GLY A 837 21.09 21.12 -24.95
N LEU A 838 20.02 20.68 -24.26
CA LEU A 838 18.97 21.58 -23.80
C LEU A 838 19.50 22.66 -22.85
N ALA A 839 20.34 22.30 -21.87
CA ALA A 839 20.97 23.29 -20.99
C ALA A 839 21.81 24.31 -21.79
N ARG A 840 22.63 23.84 -22.74
CA ARG A 840 23.47 24.72 -23.58
C ARG A 840 22.63 25.68 -24.42
N LEU A 841 21.56 25.19 -25.03
CA LEU A 841 20.66 26.01 -25.84
C LEU A 841 19.96 27.07 -24.97
N GLU A 842 19.52 26.73 -23.78
CA GLU A 842 18.92 27.70 -22.85
C GLU A 842 19.92 28.75 -22.38
N MET A 843 21.17 28.37 -22.07
CA MET A 843 22.23 29.34 -21.76
C MET A 843 22.50 30.29 -22.93
N LEU A 844 22.49 29.79 -24.17
CA LEU A 844 22.63 30.64 -25.36
C LEU A 844 21.47 31.64 -25.49
N LYS A 845 20.22 31.20 -25.24
CA LYS A 845 19.04 32.10 -25.22
C LYS A 845 19.12 33.15 -24.13
N LEU A 846 19.71 32.82 -22.97
CA LEU A 846 19.98 33.76 -21.88
C LEU A 846 21.15 34.72 -22.17
N GLY A 847 21.85 34.54 -23.30
CA GLY A 847 22.97 35.39 -23.69
C GLY A 847 24.27 35.11 -22.95
N ILE A 848 24.46 33.89 -22.42
CA ILE A 848 25.69 33.51 -21.72
C ILE A 848 26.88 33.48 -22.70
N PRO A 849 27.96 34.25 -22.47
CA PRO A 849 28.99 34.55 -23.46
C PRO A 849 30.12 33.50 -23.58
N PHE A 850 29.83 32.21 -23.37
CA PHE A 850 30.84 31.16 -23.48
C PHE A 850 30.87 30.55 -24.88
N SER A 851 32.05 30.59 -25.52
CA SER A 851 32.21 30.21 -26.93
C SER A 851 32.00 28.72 -27.22
N ASN A 852 32.24 27.85 -26.22
CA ASN A 852 32.09 26.40 -26.36
C ASN A 852 30.64 25.91 -26.25
N LEU A 853 29.68 26.74 -25.81
CA LEU A 853 28.28 26.31 -25.65
C LEU A 853 27.66 25.83 -26.96
N LYS A 854 27.97 26.53 -28.07
CA LYS A 854 27.44 26.19 -29.39
C LYS A 854 28.01 24.86 -29.90
N GLU A 855 29.31 24.63 -29.69
CA GLU A 855 29.97 23.37 -30.07
C GLU A 855 29.40 22.19 -29.26
N ASP A 856 29.29 22.32 -27.94
CA ASP A 856 28.66 21.33 -27.08
C ASP A 856 27.21 21.01 -27.53
N LEU A 857 26.44 22.05 -27.90
CA LEU A 857 25.08 21.91 -28.40
C LEU A 857 25.02 21.14 -29.73
N GLU A 858 25.89 21.45 -30.68
CA GLU A 858 25.94 20.77 -31.98
C GLU A 858 26.31 19.29 -31.80
N ILE A 859 27.29 18.99 -30.95
CA ILE A 859 27.67 17.62 -30.59
C ILE A 859 26.48 16.88 -29.95
N ALA A 860 25.82 17.49 -28.96
CA ALA A 860 24.66 16.94 -28.30
C ALA A 860 23.49 16.64 -29.25
N LEU A 861 23.23 17.54 -30.21
CA LEU A 861 22.20 17.35 -31.23
C LEU A 861 22.53 16.16 -32.14
N GLN A 862 23.74 16.10 -32.69
CA GLN A 862 24.13 15.02 -33.60
C GLN A 862 24.14 13.66 -32.89
N THR A 863 24.60 13.62 -31.64
CA THR A 863 24.59 12.40 -30.83
C THR A 863 23.16 11.94 -30.52
N THR A 864 22.25 12.86 -30.19
CA THR A 864 20.83 12.56 -29.98
C THR A 864 20.16 12.05 -31.26
N LEU A 865 20.40 12.68 -32.42
CA LEU A 865 19.86 12.22 -33.71
C LEU A 865 20.35 10.81 -34.07
N LYS A 866 21.61 10.48 -33.74
CA LYS A 866 22.23 9.20 -34.08
C LYS A 866 21.80 8.05 -33.15
N ASN A 867 21.67 8.32 -31.85
CA ASN A 867 21.58 7.30 -30.81
C ASN A 867 20.47 7.52 -29.77
N GLY A 868 19.61 8.53 -29.96
CA GLY A 868 18.62 8.97 -28.96
C GLY A 868 17.21 8.41 -29.13
N PHE A 869 16.93 7.60 -30.16
CA PHE A 869 15.56 7.18 -30.49
C PHE A 869 15.44 5.67 -30.72
N GLY A 870 14.27 5.11 -30.38
CA GLY A 870 13.96 3.68 -30.48
C GLY A 870 13.84 2.96 -29.14
N GLY A 871 13.74 3.71 -28.03
CA GLY A 871 13.73 3.19 -26.67
C GLY A 871 12.37 3.26 -26.00
N LYS A 872 12.35 3.76 -24.74
CA LYS A 872 11.12 4.02 -23.98
C LYS A 872 10.50 5.35 -24.44
N HIS A 873 9.21 5.55 -24.20
CA HIS A 873 8.50 6.76 -24.62
C HIS A 873 8.43 7.87 -23.54
N SER A 874 9.11 7.73 -22.40
CA SER A 874 9.04 8.74 -21.32
C SER A 874 9.78 10.05 -21.65
N LEU A 875 9.50 11.11 -20.89
CA LEU A 875 10.24 12.38 -21.03
C LEU A 875 11.60 12.36 -20.34
N SER A 876 11.73 11.70 -19.18
CA SER A 876 12.97 11.75 -18.40
C SER A 876 14.11 10.94 -19.04
N ALA A 877 13.77 9.80 -19.63
CA ALA A 877 14.73 8.79 -20.07
C ALA A 877 14.32 8.11 -21.39
N GLY A 878 13.55 8.80 -22.23
CA GLY A 878 12.97 8.23 -23.44
C GLY A 878 12.90 9.18 -24.63
N ASP A 879 12.34 8.64 -25.71
CA ASP A 879 12.29 9.24 -27.03
C ASP A 879 11.58 10.60 -27.01
N PHE A 880 10.46 10.72 -26.28
CA PHE A 880 9.69 11.97 -26.22
C PHE A 880 10.44 13.10 -25.51
N GLY A 881 11.28 12.78 -24.52
CA GLY A 881 12.17 13.77 -23.92
C GLY A 881 13.21 14.30 -24.90
N ASN A 882 13.73 13.41 -25.74
CA ASN A 882 14.77 13.74 -26.72
C ASN A 882 14.22 14.58 -27.89
N LEU A 883 12.94 14.44 -28.24
CA LEU A 883 12.29 15.29 -29.25
C LEU A 883 12.39 16.78 -28.91
N GLU A 884 12.43 17.12 -27.62
CA GLU A 884 12.45 18.51 -27.16
C GLU A 884 13.71 19.26 -27.62
N LEU A 885 14.89 18.62 -27.57
CA LEU A 885 16.13 19.23 -28.05
C LEU A 885 16.02 19.59 -29.53
N LEU A 886 15.49 18.66 -30.34
CA LEU A 886 15.36 18.84 -31.78
C LEU A 886 14.38 19.97 -32.10
N LEU A 887 13.21 20.00 -31.44
CA LEU A 887 12.20 21.04 -31.63
C LEU A 887 12.77 22.42 -31.29
N GLN A 888 13.41 22.55 -30.13
CA GLN A 888 13.95 23.84 -29.70
C GLN A 888 15.12 24.30 -30.56
N TYR A 889 16.03 23.40 -30.92
CA TYR A 889 17.16 23.71 -31.81
C TYR A 889 16.67 24.20 -33.17
N ALA A 890 15.78 23.43 -33.81
CA ALA A 890 15.24 23.75 -35.13
C ALA A 890 14.47 25.08 -35.11
N THR A 891 13.75 25.37 -34.02
CA THR A 891 13.02 26.64 -33.87
C THR A 891 13.98 27.82 -33.67
N TYR A 892 14.98 27.67 -32.80
CA TYR A 892 15.92 28.75 -32.48
C TYR A 892 16.80 29.14 -33.66
N TYR A 893 17.35 28.15 -34.38
CA TYR A 893 18.21 28.38 -35.55
C TYR A 893 17.45 28.46 -36.87
N LYS A 894 16.14 28.20 -36.88
CA LYS A 894 15.33 28.06 -38.10
C LYS A 894 15.91 27.00 -39.06
N ASP A 895 16.34 25.87 -38.49
CA ASP A 895 16.98 24.78 -39.23
C ASP A 895 15.91 23.82 -39.79
N GLU A 896 15.62 23.94 -41.08
CA GLU A 896 14.62 23.12 -41.79
C GLU A 896 15.01 21.64 -41.87
N ASN A 897 16.31 21.32 -41.90
CA ASN A 897 16.77 19.93 -41.99
C ASN A 897 16.55 19.20 -40.66
N VAL A 898 16.88 19.83 -39.54
CA VAL A 898 16.59 19.27 -38.21
C VAL A 898 15.07 19.17 -37.98
N MET A 899 14.29 20.15 -38.47
CA MET A 899 12.83 20.09 -38.43
C MET A 899 12.28 18.90 -39.22
N HIS A 900 12.79 18.63 -40.42
CA HIS A 900 12.39 17.47 -41.22
C HIS A 900 12.75 16.15 -40.53
N GLN A 901 13.94 16.06 -39.92
CA GLN A 901 14.36 14.88 -39.15
C GLN A 901 13.46 14.64 -37.94
N LEU A 902 13.09 15.71 -37.21
CA LEU A 902 12.13 15.65 -36.11
C LEU A 902 10.78 15.08 -36.59
N GLN A 903 10.26 15.55 -37.72
CA GLN A 903 8.99 15.05 -38.28
C GLN A 903 9.06 13.57 -38.67
N ASN A 904 10.18 13.12 -39.25
CA ASN A 904 10.39 11.71 -39.57
C ASN A 904 10.39 10.83 -38.30
N ILE A 905 11.14 11.25 -37.27
CA ILE A 905 11.18 10.54 -35.99
C ILE A 905 9.78 10.50 -35.38
N LEU A 906 9.07 11.63 -35.34
CA LEU A 906 7.74 11.72 -34.76
C LEU A 906 6.76 10.77 -35.45
N ARG A 907 6.80 10.67 -36.78
CA ARG A 907 5.98 9.67 -37.51
C ARG A 907 6.36 8.25 -37.12
N SER A 908 7.65 7.91 -37.06
CA SER A 908 8.10 6.57 -36.61
C SER A 908 7.65 6.22 -35.19
N LEU A 909 7.63 7.19 -34.27
CA LEU A 909 7.12 6.99 -32.92
C LEU A 909 5.61 6.77 -32.90
N MET A 910 4.85 7.50 -33.72
CA MET A 910 3.40 7.29 -33.86
C MET A 910 3.08 5.91 -34.44
N ASP A 911 3.83 5.48 -35.47
CA ASP A 911 3.69 4.15 -36.07
C ASP A 911 3.99 3.07 -35.01
N ASP A 912 5.08 3.21 -34.25
CA ASP A 912 5.44 2.30 -33.15
C ASP A 912 4.39 2.24 -32.04
N ILE A 913 3.81 3.38 -31.64
CA ILE A 913 2.71 3.43 -30.66
C ILE A 913 1.46 2.72 -31.20
N SER A 914 1.16 2.87 -32.49
CA SER A 914 0.00 2.23 -33.11
C SER A 914 0.13 0.70 -33.14
N GLU A 915 1.36 0.18 -33.29
CA GLU A 915 1.65 -1.25 -33.32
C GLU A 915 1.83 -1.86 -31.92
N ASN A 916 2.52 -1.14 -31.03
CA ASN A 916 3.06 -1.69 -29.77
C ASN A 916 2.51 -1.02 -28.51
N SER A 917 1.55 -0.08 -28.63
CA SER A 917 1.11 0.80 -27.54
C SER A 917 2.24 1.68 -26.98
N TRP A 918 1.94 2.50 -25.97
CA TRP A 918 2.96 3.30 -25.30
C TRP A 918 3.96 2.39 -24.55
N LYS A 919 5.26 2.65 -24.73
CA LYS A 919 6.35 1.91 -24.07
C LYS A 919 6.61 2.43 -22.66
N ILE A 920 5.56 2.45 -21.83
CA ILE A 920 5.55 2.91 -20.43
C ILE A 920 4.75 1.91 -19.58
N GLY A 921 5.14 1.69 -18.33
CA GLY A 921 4.45 0.75 -17.42
C GLY A 921 4.56 -0.72 -17.87
N THR A 922 3.45 -1.43 -17.84
CA THR A 922 3.31 -2.80 -18.37
C THR A 922 2.64 -2.79 -19.74
N LYS A 923 2.62 -3.95 -20.42
CA LYS A 923 1.88 -4.10 -21.68
C LYS A 923 0.38 -3.76 -21.56
N ARG A 924 -0.20 -3.81 -20.36
CA ARG A 924 -1.64 -3.62 -20.12
C ARG A 924 -1.96 -2.33 -19.36
N ILE A 925 -1.10 -1.94 -18.42
CA ILE A 925 -1.34 -0.81 -17.54
C ILE A 925 -0.19 0.18 -17.66
N GLN A 926 -0.57 1.41 -17.96
CA GLN A 926 0.35 2.48 -18.30
C GLN A 926 0.58 3.32 -17.05
N SER A 927 1.85 3.62 -16.77
CA SER A 927 2.18 4.51 -15.65
C SER A 927 1.74 5.93 -15.95
N LEU A 928 1.16 6.59 -14.95
CA LEU A 928 0.89 8.03 -14.98
C LEU A 928 2.13 8.83 -14.54
N GLY A 929 2.07 10.14 -14.72
CA GLY A 929 3.16 11.07 -14.42
C GLY A 929 3.71 11.78 -15.65
N LEU A 930 4.16 13.02 -15.47
CA LEU A 930 4.72 13.82 -16.55
C LEU A 930 6.06 13.26 -17.06
N MET A 931 7.01 12.98 -16.16
CA MET A 931 8.38 12.69 -16.55
C MET A 931 8.59 11.22 -16.91
N THR A 932 7.88 10.32 -16.22
CA THR A 932 8.02 8.86 -16.39
C THR A 932 6.79 8.17 -16.96
N GLY A 933 5.69 8.90 -17.14
CA GLY A 933 4.38 8.35 -17.47
C GLY A 933 3.80 8.85 -18.79
N VAL A 934 2.59 8.38 -19.11
CA VAL A 934 1.87 8.73 -20.34
C VAL A 934 1.45 10.20 -20.39
N THR A 935 1.27 10.86 -19.24
CA THR A 935 0.98 12.30 -19.18
C THR A 935 2.00 13.11 -19.96
N GLY A 936 3.29 12.75 -19.85
CA GLY A 936 4.37 13.39 -20.59
C GLY A 936 4.29 13.19 -22.10
N ILE A 937 3.89 12.00 -22.55
CA ILE A 937 3.65 11.69 -23.97
C ILE A 937 2.54 12.61 -24.50
N GLY A 938 1.42 12.69 -23.78
CA GLY A 938 0.28 13.53 -24.15
C GLY A 938 0.66 15.02 -24.20
N TYR A 939 1.40 15.49 -23.19
CA TYR A 939 1.91 16.86 -23.14
C TYR A 939 2.84 17.16 -24.32
N GLN A 940 3.76 16.25 -24.63
CA GLN A 940 4.74 16.47 -25.69
C GLN A 940 4.12 16.40 -27.07
N PHE A 941 3.12 15.54 -27.32
CA PHE A 941 2.33 15.62 -28.55
C PHE A 941 1.61 16.96 -28.70
N LEU A 942 0.98 17.45 -27.61
CA LEU A 942 0.33 18.76 -27.60
C LEU A 942 1.33 19.90 -27.88
N ARG A 943 2.53 19.80 -27.32
CA ARG A 943 3.65 20.73 -27.56
C ARG A 943 4.15 20.68 -28.99
N MET A 944 4.30 19.51 -29.60
CA MET A 944 4.70 19.37 -31.01
C MET A 944 3.63 19.96 -31.95
N ALA A 945 2.35 19.85 -31.58
CA ALA A 945 1.25 20.44 -32.34
C ALA A 945 1.17 21.98 -32.19
N TYR A 946 1.49 22.52 -31.01
CA TYR A 946 1.36 23.95 -30.70
C TYR A 946 2.57 24.51 -29.93
N PRO A 947 3.78 24.51 -30.53
CA PRO A 947 5.03 24.80 -29.83
C PRO A 947 5.13 26.24 -29.29
N ASN A 948 4.35 27.17 -29.86
CA ASN A 948 4.29 28.57 -29.44
C ASN A 948 3.29 28.83 -28.31
N LYS A 949 2.39 27.89 -28.01
CA LYS A 949 1.36 28.04 -26.98
C LYS A 949 1.61 27.16 -25.75
N VAL A 950 2.22 25.99 -25.96
CA VAL A 950 2.49 25.02 -24.90
C VAL A 950 3.98 25.08 -24.58
N PRO A 951 4.40 25.56 -23.40
CA PRO A 951 5.81 25.76 -23.08
C PRO A 951 6.55 24.43 -22.85
N SER A 952 7.87 24.48 -22.82
CA SER A 952 8.68 23.33 -22.46
C SER A 952 8.70 23.15 -20.94
N LEU A 953 8.35 21.96 -20.46
CA LEU A 953 8.53 21.63 -19.04
C LEU A 953 9.90 21.00 -18.75
N LEU A 954 10.72 20.74 -19.78
CA LEU A 954 12.01 20.04 -19.66
C LEU A 954 13.22 20.95 -19.41
N VAL A 955 13.06 22.25 -19.57
CA VAL A 955 14.11 23.25 -19.32
C VAL A 955 13.83 24.13 -18.09
N ALA A 956 12.80 23.76 -17.31
CA ALA A 956 12.37 24.52 -16.14
C ALA A 956 12.21 26.02 -16.45
N SER A 957 11.61 26.32 -17.61
CA SER A 957 11.37 27.68 -18.12
C SER A 957 10.11 28.32 -17.58
#